data_AF-A0A417SNU8-F1
#
_entry.id   AF-A0A417SNU8-F1
#
_cell.length_a   1.000
_cell.length_b   1.000
_cell.length_c   1.000
_cell.angle_alpha   90.00
_cell.angle_beta   90.00
_cell.angle_gamma   90.00
#
_symmetry.space_group_name_H-M   'P 1'
#
loop_
_entity.id
_entity.type
_entity.pdbx_description
1 polymer ?
#
loop_
_entity_poly.entity_id
_entity_poly.type
_entity_poly.pdbx_seq_one_letter_code
_entity_poly.pdbx_strand_id
1 'polypeptide(L)'
;MKNKVIRGVLAAACVTTAVSAANVFGAGTEQSLVNEASAVTQEETEETSEAETTDENTPEVTETETPDSTAENAASDLPAAEVQSGNPEETAVSVQAGSYYPWVNENGIWYFKDPDGTIVKGAWREYDKNRYYLNNDGKMAVGWKKLDGAWYYFQSWGGVYRDAFYTVKNVPYYSDADGKMATGWKLIDDVYYYFDDQGAMYRNRFFEYDKNTYYVDADGKMASGFEQIDGIWYYFRSWGGMAQNTFLTHKNNIYHVDTDGKMTTGWLLQDGTWYYFRSWGGMYRSTFFKAPTGSALYYADENGKMAVGKKQIDGDWYYFKDWGGMYQNAFIKNGTSVCHAAADGKLTVGWLQQGSTYYYFDETGEQYFDRFFEYDNNTYRVNADGKMVTGWQKINGTYYYFRGWGGMYRSTFFQLGGETYYADADGKMVTGWLSKENQWYYFRENGAMYRNTFFTHLNNSYYADANGVMVTGERTINGASYYFKDWGGMAKNQWLNAQKRMVSGDPQTGWYYFGSDGKMVKSYYALLKKNSSNWYYSFDENGVCILGSSQYVRAKDSVSGKYYTMEHQYYTDPSVSDRDFFAAICSAEAGVQRKTGMTAVAMVIRNRMAAQNISLRTAIYKQQQFEPARNGSLTNYLTGIAEQSSSIINQLKNNGAYGAVDESQSIMDAYLKNGTKRVIPGFGDTRDDFDYLYFMTPKAFKNLNMDKEKCVTYTYTYKWTTSSGTAREDSHIFFVNWVKKQS
;
A
#
# COMPACT_ATOMS: atom_id res chain seq x y z
N MET A 1 27.43 -4.78 13.52
CA MET A 1 28.40 -3.92 12.79
C MET A 1 28.53 -4.45 11.37
N LYS A 2 28.50 -3.54 10.39
CA LYS A 2 28.51 -3.69 8.91
C LYS A 2 27.13 -3.59 8.24
N ASN A 3 26.62 -2.34 8.23
CA ASN A 3 25.63 -1.85 7.28
C ASN A 3 26.27 -1.74 5.89
N LYS A 4 25.72 -2.44 4.90
CA LYS A 4 25.94 -2.13 3.47
C LYS A 4 24.78 -1.25 3.00
N VAL A 5 25.08 0.03 2.83
CA VAL A 5 24.20 1.03 2.23
C VAL A 5 24.20 0.80 0.72
N ILE A 6 23.08 0.37 0.14
CA ILE A 6 22.87 0.39 -1.30
C ILE A 6 22.13 1.70 -1.63
N ARG A 7 22.84 2.63 -2.27
CA ARG A 7 22.27 3.87 -2.80
C ARG A 7 21.59 3.56 -4.14
N GLY A 8 20.26 3.47 -4.15
CA GLY A 8 19.45 3.59 -5.35
C GLY A 8 19.22 5.07 -5.66
N VAL A 9 19.75 5.56 -6.77
CA VAL A 9 19.50 6.90 -7.30
C VAL A 9 18.15 6.85 -8.04
N LEU A 10 17.11 7.52 -7.52
CA LEU A 10 15.91 7.86 -8.29
C LEU A 10 15.96 9.33 -8.68
N ALA A 11 16.20 9.59 -9.96
CA ALA A 11 15.95 10.90 -10.57
C ALA A 11 14.45 10.99 -10.91
N ALA A 12 13.68 11.71 -10.08
CA ALA A 12 12.30 12.06 -10.39
C ALA A 12 12.30 13.34 -11.25
N ALA A 13 12.15 13.19 -12.57
CA ALA A 13 11.82 14.29 -13.45
C ALA A 13 10.32 14.60 -13.30
N CYS A 14 10.01 15.74 -12.68
CA CYS A 14 8.66 16.27 -12.57
C CYS A 14 8.26 16.91 -13.90
N VAL A 15 7.30 16.31 -14.62
CA VAL A 15 6.59 16.98 -15.71
C VAL A 15 5.15 17.20 -15.24
N THR A 16 4.87 18.44 -14.84
CA THR A 16 3.52 18.94 -14.59
C THR A 16 2.87 19.27 -15.93
N THR A 17 1.95 18.43 -16.41
CA THR A 17 0.92 18.84 -17.38
C THR A 17 -0.41 18.93 -16.65
N ALA A 18 -0.85 20.16 -16.42
CA ALA A 18 -2.21 20.46 -16.01
C ALA A 18 -3.16 20.19 -17.19
N VAL A 19 -4.17 19.35 -16.97
CA VAL A 19 -5.37 19.34 -17.82
C VAL A 19 -6.57 19.49 -16.90
N SER A 20 -7.22 20.64 -17.05
CA SER A 20 -8.53 20.97 -16.51
C SER A 20 -9.60 20.10 -17.17
N ALA A 21 -10.42 19.42 -16.37
CA ALA A 21 -11.68 18.86 -16.85
C ALA A 21 -12.82 19.38 -15.95
N ALA A 22 -13.72 20.14 -16.57
CA ALA A 22 -14.92 20.70 -15.99
C ALA A 22 -16.02 19.62 -15.86
N ASN A 23 -16.84 19.78 -14.82
CA ASN A 23 -18.04 18.99 -14.53
C ASN A 23 -19.08 19.04 -15.65
N VAL A 24 -19.76 17.92 -15.93
CA VAL A 24 -21.19 17.87 -16.24
C VAL A 24 -21.82 16.60 -15.66
N PHE A 25 -22.94 16.77 -14.96
CA PHE A 25 -23.85 15.75 -14.43
C PHE A 25 -24.57 14.98 -15.54
N GLY A 26 -24.88 13.70 -15.30
CA GLY A 26 -25.86 12.95 -16.10
C GLY A 26 -26.12 11.56 -15.55
N ALA A 27 -27.25 11.40 -14.87
CA ALA A 27 -27.82 10.10 -14.50
C ALA A 27 -28.36 9.39 -15.76
N GLY A 28 -28.22 8.06 -15.83
CA GLY A 28 -28.81 7.27 -16.90
C GLY A 28 -28.47 5.79 -16.76
N THR A 29 -29.49 4.99 -16.47
CA THR A 29 -29.56 3.54 -16.52
C THR A 29 -29.44 3.00 -17.95
N GLU A 30 -28.80 1.83 -18.12
CA GLU A 30 -29.17 0.68 -18.99
C GLU A 30 -27.90 -0.17 -19.21
N GLN A 31 -27.89 -1.44 -18.79
CA GLN A 31 -28.46 -2.65 -19.42
C GLN A 31 -27.50 -3.31 -20.42
N SER A 32 -27.40 -4.62 -20.23
CA SER A 32 -26.50 -5.60 -20.82
C SER A 32 -26.48 -5.62 -22.34
N LEU A 33 -25.28 -5.75 -22.92
CA LEU A 33 -25.12 -6.45 -24.20
C LEU A 33 -23.92 -7.42 -24.14
N VAL A 34 -24.27 -8.65 -24.46
CA VAL A 34 -23.46 -9.85 -24.58
C VAL A 34 -22.63 -9.76 -25.86
N ASN A 35 -21.35 -10.11 -25.79
CA ASN A 35 -20.56 -10.52 -26.95
C ASN A 35 -19.37 -11.35 -26.46
N GLU A 36 -19.54 -12.67 -26.38
CA GLU A 36 -18.41 -13.59 -26.34
C GLU A 36 -18.40 -14.39 -27.63
N ALA A 37 -17.37 -14.14 -28.44
CA ALA A 37 -17.01 -14.95 -29.58
C ALA A 37 -16.06 -16.05 -29.11
N SER A 38 -16.47 -17.29 -29.38
CA SER A 38 -15.69 -18.52 -29.21
C SER A 38 -14.36 -18.46 -29.97
N ALA A 39 -13.29 -18.95 -29.33
CA ALA A 39 -12.12 -19.45 -30.04
C ALA A 39 -11.73 -20.80 -29.44
N VAL A 40 -11.78 -21.79 -30.32
CA VAL A 40 -11.62 -23.22 -30.11
C VAL A 40 -10.13 -23.57 -30.14
N THR A 41 -9.75 -24.45 -29.21
CA THR A 41 -8.50 -25.21 -29.18
C THR A 41 -8.36 -26.08 -30.43
N GLN A 42 -7.21 -26.01 -31.09
CA GLN A 42 -6.73 -27.07 -31.97
C GLN A 42 -5.27 -27.39 -31.64
N GLU A 43 -5.08 -28.64 -31.19
CA GLU A 43 -3.84 -29.39 -31.27
C GLU A 43 -3.56 -29.70 -32.76
N GLU A 44 -2.31 -29.59 -33.17
CA GLU A 44 -1.84 -30.23 -34.40
C GLU A 44 -0.45 -30.82 -34.14
N THR A 45 -0.44 -32.13 -34.02
CA THR A 45 0.67 -33.04 -34.33
C THR A 45 0.83 -33.14 -35.83
N GLU A 46 2.06 -33.05 -36.37
CA GLU A 46 2.52 -33.95 -37.43
C GLU A 46 4.01 -33.81 -37.75
N GLU A 47 4.43 -34.80 -38.55
CA GLU A 47 5.72 -35.44 -38.68
C GLU A 47 6.76 -34.73 -39.56
N THR A 48 7.96 -35.28 -39.41
CA THR A 48 9.11 -35.30 -40.30
C THR A 48 8.83 -35.21 -41.80
N SER A 49 9.64 -34.42 -42.51
CA SER A 49 10.07 -34.77 -43.87
C SER A 49 11.51 -34.31 -44.12
N GLU A 50 12.27 -35.21 -44.72
CA GLU A 50 13.64 -35.03 -45.20
C GLU A 50 13.68 -34.06 -46.39
N ALA A 51 14.73 -33.26 -46.47
CA ALA A 51 15.20 -32.70 -47.73
C ALA A 51 16.72 -32.53 -47.68
N GLU A 52 17.42 -33.38 -48.43
CA GLU A 52 18.80 -33.17 -48.87
C GLU A 52 18.86 -31.97 -49.82
N THR A 53 19.83 -31.07 -49.61
CA THR A 53 20.47 -30.34 -50.71
C THR A 53 21.94 -30.10 -50.39
N THR A 54 22.79 -30.51 -51.32
CA THR A 54 24.23 -30.29 -51.44
C THR A 54 24.55 -28.82 -51.71
N ASP A 55 25.58 -28.25 -51.09
CA ASP A 55 26.94 -28.14 -51.65
C ASP A 55 27.80 -27.08 -50.94
N GLU A 56 29.08 -27.45 -50.84
CA GLU A 56 30.31 -26.66 -50.84
C GLU A 56 30.44 -25.41 -49.96
N ASN A 57 31.33 -25.50 -48.95
CA ASN A 57 32.55 -24.68 -49.00
C ASN A 57 33.67 -25.20 -48.09
N THR A 58 34.84 -25.32 -48.70
CA THR A 58 36.17 -25.54 -48.10
C THR A 58 36.56 -24.37 -47.19
N PRO A 59 37.20 -24.61 -46.04
CA PRO A 59 38.00 -23.59 -45.39
C PRO A 59 39.49 -23.89 -45.41
N GLU A 60 40.20 -22.80 -45.59
CA GLU A 60 41.61 -22.55 -45.70
C GLU A 60 42.34 -22.77 -44.36
N VAL A 61 43.57 -23.27 -44.46
CA VAL A 61 44.51 -23.56 -43.38
C VAL A 61 45.34 -22.31 -43.12
N THR A 62 45.62 -21.96 -41.85
CA THR A 62 46.96 -21.56 -41.38
C THR A 62 46.95 -21.21 -39.89
N GLU A 63 47.76 -21.99 -39.15
CA GLU A 63 48.76 -21.50 -38.17
C GLU A 63 48.22 -20.82 -36.88
N THR A 64 48.72 -21.08 -35.68
CA THR A 64 50.13 -21.21 -35.29
C THR A 64 50.22 -21.50 -33.77
N GLU A 65 51.41 -21.95 -33.34
CA GLU A 65 52.05 -21.75 -32.02
C GLU A 65 51.81 -22.78 -30.88
N THR A 66 52.81 -23.65 -30.75
CA THR A 66 53.39 -24.10 -29.47
C THR A 66 54.11 -22.95 -28.73
N PRO A 67 54.19 -23.01 -27.39
CA PRO A 67 55.51 -23.15 -26.73
C PRO A 67 55.43 -24.18 -25.57
N ASP A 68 56.32 -25.17 -25.45
CA ASP A 68 57.75 -25.18 -25.10
C ASP A 68 58.08 -25.04 -23.60
N SER A 69 59.19 -25.68 -23.24
CA SER A 69 59.96 -25.80 -21.99
C SER A 69 59.76 -27.11 -21.20
N THR A 70 60.58 -28.15 -21.46
CA THR A 70 62.00 -28.39 -21.03
C THR A 70 62.08 -28.78 -19.54
N ALA A 71 62.78 -29.84 -19.12
CA ALA A 71 64.21 -30.08 -19.26
C ALA A 71 64.53 -31.56 -18.98
N GLU A 72 65.34 -32.24 -19.81
CA GLU A 72 66.79 -32.53 -19.62
C GLU A 72 67.08 -33.79 -18.77
N ASN A 73 68.10 -34.60 -18.97
CA ASN A 73 69.06 -34.90 -20.05
C ASN A 73 69.90 -36.06 -19.47
N ALA A 74 70.31 -37.03 -20.29
CA ALA A 74 71.68 -37.58 -20.30
C ALA A 74 71.76 -38.79 -21.24
N ALA A 75 72.69 -38.66 -22.18
CA ALA A 75 73.04 -39.62 -23.23
C ALA A 75 73.96 -40.74 -22.71
N SER A 76 74.01 -41.85 -23.47
CA SER A 76 75.27 -42.30 -24.12
C SER A 76 75.06 -43.65 -24.85
N ASP A 77 75.22 -43.59 -26.18
CA ASP A 77 76.14 -44.39 -26.99
C ASP A 77 76.11 -45.94 -27.03
N LEU A 78 75.73 -46.39 -28.24
CA LEU A 78 76.42 -47.35 -29.14
C LEU A 78 76.39 -48.86 -28.82
N PRO A 79 76.64 -49.77 -29.79
CA PRO A 79 76.58 -49.64 -31.25
C PRO A 79 75.77 -50.76 -31.96
N ALA A 80 75.40 -50.48 -33.22
CA ALA A 80 75.12 -51.48 -34.23
C ALA A 80 76.44 -52.08 -34.76
N ALA A 81 76.50 -53.40 -34.89
CA ALA A 81 77.59 -54.09 -35.56
C ALA A 81 77.05 -54.82 -36.80
N GLU A 82 77.42 -54.29 -37.97
CA GLU A 82 77.51 -55.03 -39.22
C GLU A 82 78.62 -56.08 -39.11
N VAL A 83 78.41 -57.28 -39.66
CA VAL A 83 79.50 -58.17 -40.08
C VAL A 83 79.13 -58.79 -41.43
N GLN A 84 79.88 -58.40 -42.46
CA GLN A 84 80.03 -59.13 -43.72
C GLN A 84 80.67 -60.50 -43.47
N SER A 85 80.27 -61.53 -44.23
CA SER A 85 81.14 -62.69 -44.45
C SER A 85 81.38 -62.85 -45.96
N GLY A 86 82.63 -62.60 -46.34
CA GLY A 86 83.23 -63.10 -47.56
C GLY A 86 83.67 -64.55 -47.39
N ASN A 87 83.92 -65.21 -48.51
CA ASN A 87 84.45 -66.56 -48.65
C ASN A 87 85.73 -66.47 -49.51
N PRO A 88 86.57 -67.51 -49.56
CA PRO A 88 87.52 -67.99 -48.56
C PRO A 88 88.97 -67.60 -48.93
N GLU A 89 89.91 -67.64 -47.99
CA GLU A 89 91.31 -67.91 -48.36
C GLU A 89 92.04 -68.68 -47.26
N GLU A 90 92.80 -69.67 -47.74
CA GLU A 90 93.56 -70.67 -47.02
C GLU A 90 94.79 -70.10 -46.30
N THR A 91 95.17 -70.81 -45.23
CA THR A 91 96.54 -70.97 -44.70
C THR A 91 97.24 -69.74 -44.11
N ALA A 92 97.28 -69.64 -42.78
CA ALA A 92 98.25 -70.36 -41.93
C ALA A 92 98.22 -69.74 -40.52
N VAL A 93 97.92 -70.55 -39.49
CA VAL A 93 98.14 -70.17 -38.08
C VAL A 93 98.97 -71.24 -37.40
N SER A 94 100.14 -70.86 -36.91
CA SER A 94 100.99 -71.69 -36.06
C SER A 94 100.51 -71.64 -34.60
N VAL A 95 99.84 -72.73 -34.20
CA VAL A 95 99.86 -73.50 -32.94
C VAL A 95 99.70 -72.76 -31.58
N GLN A 96 98.59 -73.04 -30.90
CA GLN A 96 98.60 -73.67 -29.56
C GLN A 96 97.34 -74.52 -29.32
N ALA A 97 97.56 -75.79 -28.96
CA ALA A 97 96.56 -76.81 -28.71
C ALA A 97 96.01 -76.71 -27.26
N GLY A 98 94.70 -76.89 -27.08
CA GLY A 98 94.15 -77.17 -25.75
C GLY A 98 92.73 -76.68 -25.41
N SER A 99 91.97 -76.03 -26.29
CA SER A 99 90.57 -75.68 -25.97
C SER A 99 89.63 -76.84 -26.31
N TYR A 100 89.17 -77.55 -25.28
CA TYR A 100 88.11 -78.57 -25.40
C TYR A 100 86.83 -77.93 -25.95
N TYR A 101 86.35 -78.44 -27.09
CA TYR A 101 85.10 -78.00 -27.71
C TYR A 101 84.02 -79.07 -27.49
N PRO A 102 83.01 -78.82 -26.62
CA PRO A 102 82.05 -79.85 -26.22
C PRO A 102 81.00 -80.19 -27.29
N TRP A 103 80.85 -79.36 -28.31
CA TRP A 103 79.83 -79.55 -29.35
C TRP A 103 80.32 -80.42 -30.50
N VAL A 104 79.51 -81.42 -30.88
CA VAL A 104 79.76 -82.30 -32.02
C VAL A 104 78.55 -82.25 -32.97
N ASN A 105 78.81 -81.99 -34.26
CA ASN A 105 77.79 -82.03 -35.31
C ASN A 105 77.93 -83.33 -36.10
N GLU A 106 76.88 -84.13 -36.16
CA GLU A 106 76.80 -85.30 -37.02
C GLU A 106 75.60 -85.14 -37.96
N ASN A 107 75.87 -84.96 -39.25
CA ASN A 107 74.86 -84.81 -40.31
C ASN A 107 73.79 -83.73 -40.01
N GLY A 108 74.19 -82.60 -39.44
CA GLY A 108 73.29 -81.49 -39.11
C GLY A 108 72.60 -81.62 -37.75
N ILE A 109 72.84 -82.70 -37.01
CA ILE A 109 72.33 -82.89 -35.65
C ILE A 109 73.47 -82.61 -34.65
N TRP A 110 73.22 -81.69 -33.71
CA TRP A 110 74.19 -81.34 -32.69
C TRP A 110 74.05 -82.19 -31.43
N TYR A 111 75.18 -82.57 -30.84
CA TYR A 111 75.33 -83.30 -29.57
C TYR A 111 76.31 -82.54 -28.67
N PHE A 112 76.15 -82.67 -27.35
CA PHE A 112 77.08 -82.14 -26.36
C PHE A 112 77.83 -83.29 -25.69
N LYS A 113 79.16 -83.19 -25.60
CA LYS A 113 79.99 -84.16 -24.88
C LYS A 113 80.43 -83.60 -23.54
N ASP A 114 80.55 -84.46 -22.53
CA ASP A 114 81.27 -84.15 -21.30
C ASP A 114 82.78 -84.35 -21.52
N PRO A 115 83.67 -83.78 -20.67
CA PRO A 115 85.13 -83.84 -20.87
C PRO A 115 85.72 -85.25 -21.04
N ASP A 116 84.99 -86.28 -20.59
CA ASP A 116 85.33 -87.70 -20.75
C ASP A 116 84.95 -88.29 -22.13
N GLY A 117 84.35 -87.50 -23.01
CA GLY A 117 83.95 -87.86 -24.37
C GLY A 117 82.55 -88.48 -24.50
N THR A 118 81.81 -88.65 -23.39
CA THR A 118 80.46 -89.21 -23.40
C THR A 118 79.42 -88.18 -23.88
N ILE A 119 78.41 -88.64 -24.64
CA ILE A 119 77.32 -87.77 -25.11
C ILE A 119 76.33 -87.55 -23.97
N VAL A 120 76.07 -86.28 -23.64
CA VAL A 120 75.07 -85.86 -22.66
C VAL A 120 73.66 -86.16 -23.17
N LYS A 121 72.83 -86.76 -22.33
CA LYS A 121 71.46 -87.17 -22.67
C LYS A 121 70.49 -86.76 -21.56
N GLY A 122 69.32 -86.26 -21.94
CA GLY A 122 68.23 -85.91 -21.02
C GLY A 122 68.58 -84.82 -20.00
N ALA A 123 69.47 -83.89 -20.35
CA ALA A 123 70.03 -82.95 -19.39
C ALA A 123 70.23 -81.54 -19.98
N TRP A 124 70.17 -80.55 -19.09
CA TRP A 124 70.54 -79.17 -19.38
C TRP A 124 72.06 -78.99 -19.34
N ARG A 125 72.58 -78.17 -20.25
CA ARG A 125 73.98 -77.73 -20.29
C ARG A 125 74.05 -76.24 -20.54
N GLU A 126 74.93 -75.56 -19.81
CA GLU A 126 75.28 -74.17 -20.06
C GLU A 126 76.61 -74.11 -20.78
N TYR A 127 76.67 -73.34 -21.86
CA TYR A 127 77.87 -73.16 -22.66
C TYR A 127 77.81 -71.79 -23.33
N ASP A 128 78.92 -71.05 -23.30
CA ASP A 128 79.04 -69.72 -23.90
C ASP A 128 77.86 -68.80 -23.58
N LYS A 129 77.53 -68.69 -22.28
CA LYS A 129 76.42 -67.88 -21.72
C LYS A 129 75.01 -68.28 -22.17
N ASN A 130 74.87 -69.37 -22.92
CA ASN A 130 73.58 -69.90 -23.38
C ASN A 130 73.25 -71.23 -22.70
N ARG A 131 71.96 -71.55 -22.63
CA ARG A 131 71.47 -72.78 -22.02
C ARG A 131 70.81 -73.68 -23.06
N TYR A 132 71.21 -74.94 -23.09
CA TYR A 132 70.82 -75.93 -24.08
C TYR A 132 70.23 -77.17 -23.39
N TYR A 133 69.35 -77.89 -24.08
CA TYR A 133 68.84 -79.18 -23.62
C TYR A 133 69.20 -80.28 -24.61
N LEU A 134 69.80 -81.35 -24.09
CA LEU A 134 70.07 -82.55 -24.87
C LEU A 134 68.96 -83.54 -24.58
N ASN A 135 68.24 -83.96 -25.63
CA ASN A 135 67.16 -84.93 -25.53
C ASN A 135 67.67 -86.28 -24.97
N ASN A 136 66.76 -87.18 -24.61
CA ASN A 136 67.14 -88.51 -24.08
C ASN A 136 67.95 -89.36 -25.09
N ASP A 137 67.88 -89.05 -26.38
CA ASP A 137 68.70 -89.65 -27.43
C ASP A 137 70.05 -88.91 -27.66
N GLY A 138 70.28 -87.80 -26.96
CA GLY A 138 71.51 -86.99 -27.00
C GLY A 138 71.44 -85.80 -27.95
N LYS A 139 70.40 -85.71 -28.79
CA LYS A 139 70.26 -84.64 -29.77
C LYS A 139 69.91 -83.32 -29.10
N MET A 140 70.54 -82.24 -29.53
CA MET A 140 70.21 -80.88 -29.11
C MET A 140 68.76 -80.53 -29.45
N ALA A 141 68.02 -80.02 -28.48
CA ALA A 141 66.66 -79.54 -28.69
C ALA A 141 66.65 -78.26 -29.54
N VAL A 142 65.71 -78.19 -30.48
CA VAL A 142 65.40 -77.01 -31.30
C VAL A 142 63.87 -76.85 -31.34
N GLY A 143 63.37 -75.62 -31.42
CA GLY A 143 61.95 -75.33 -31.41
C GLY A 143 61.24 -75.64 -30.09
N TRP A 144 59.94 -75.93 -30.15
CA TRP A 144 59.11 -76.19 -28.97
C TRP A 144 59.42 -77.53 -28.31
N LYS A 145 59.62 -77.51 -26.99
CA LYS A 145 59.80 -78.71 -26.19
C LYS A 145 59.09 -78.59 -24.85
N LYS A 146 58.29 -79.59 -24.49
CA LYS A 146 57.71 -79.71 -23.14
C LYS A 146 58.63 -80.53 -22.25
N LEU A 147 59.09 -79.96 -21.15
CA LEU A 147 59.98 -80.57 -20.16
C LEU A 147 59.40 -80.34 -18.77
N ASP A 148 59.24 -81.40 -17.99
CA ASP A 148 58.74 -81.36 -16.60
C ASP A 148 57.46 -80.52 -16.42
N GLY A 149 56.55 -80.59 -17.40
CA GLY A 149 55.28 -79.87 -17.39
C GLY A 149 55.30 -78.47 -18.00
N ALA A 150 56.47 -77.85 -18.19
CA ALA A 150 56.61 -76.51 -18.78
C ALA A 150 57.05 -76.58 -20.25
N TRP A 151 56.62 -75.61 -21.06
CA TRP A 151 57.08 -75.45 -22.45
C TRP A 151 58.32 -74.57 -22.52
N TYR A 152 59.24 -74.90 -23.41
CA TYR A 152 60.46 -74.17 -23.70
C TYR A 152 60.58 -74.01 -25.21
N TYR A 153 61.13 -72.89 -25.68
CA TYR A 153 61.43 -72.69 -27.09
C TYR A 153 62.94 -72.50 -27.29
N PHE A 154 63.51 -73.39 -28.09
CA PHE A 154 64.92 -73.39 -28.44
C PHE A 154 65.11 -72.75 -29.82
N GLN A 155 66.09 -71.88 -29.94
CA GLN A 155 66.50 -71.26 -31.19
C GLN A 155 66.98 -72.32 -32.19
N SER A 156 67.15 -71.96 -33.47
CA SER A 156 67.64 -72.89 -34.50
C SER A 156 69.04 -73.44 -34.20
N TRP A 157 69.85 -72.67 -33.47
CA TRP A 157 71.18 -73.08 -32.97
C TRP A 157 71.13 -73.72 -31.57
N GLY A 158 69.94 -73.91 -30.99
CA GLY A 158 69.69 -74.76 -29.82
C GLY A 158 69.72 -74.11 -28.45
N GLY A 159 70.03 -72.81 -28.33
CA GLY A 159 69.87 -72.10 -27.06
C GLY A 159 68.41 -71.81 -26.76
N VAL A 160 68.02 -71.97 -25.50
CA VAL A 160 66.68 -71.62 -25.04
C VAL A 160 66.54 -70.11 -24.88
N TYR A 161 65.40 -69.55 -25.28
CA TYR A 161 65.06 -68.16 -24.90
C TYR A 161 64.88 -68.09 -23.38
N ARG A 162 65.41 -67.03 -22.75
CA ARG A 162 65.25 -66.72 -21.32
C ARG A 162 65.15 -65.21 -21.14
N ASP A 163 64.26 -64.77 -20.26
CA ASP A 163 63.94 -63.35 -20.03
C ASP A 163 63.79 -62.56 -21.34
N ALA A 164 63.12 -63.15 -22.34
CA ALA A 164 63.10 -62.61 -23.68
C ALA A 164 61.78 -62.87 -24.39
N PHE A 165 61.32 -61.85 -25.13
CA PHE A 165 60.30 -62.01 -26.15
C PHE A 165 60.88 -62.71 -27.38
N TYR A 166 60.09 -63.58 -27.99
CA TYR A 166 60.43 -64.24 -29.25
C TYR A 166 59.19 -64.47 -30.10
N THR A 167 59.39 -64.58 -31.41
CA THR A 167 58.27 -64.71 -32.36
C THR A 167 58.34 -66.05 -33.07
N VAL A 168 57.24 -66.80 -33.05
CA VAL A 168 57.08 -68.04 -33.80
C VAL A 168 55.95 -67.87 -34.79
N LYS A 169 56.24 -67.93 -36.09
CA LYS A 169 55.25 -67.74 -37.17
C LYS A 169 54.40 -66.47 -37.00
N ASN A 170 55.05 -65.34 -36.71
CA ASN A 170 54.44 -64.03 -36.46
C ASN A 170 53.57 -63.91 -35.18
N VAL A 171 53.60 -64.92 -34.30
CA VAL A 171 52.97 -64.88 -32.98
C VAL A 171 54.05 -64.62 -31.92
N PRO A 172 53.93 -63.56 -31.10
CA PRO A 172 54.86 -63.28 -30.02
C PRO A 172 54.60 -64.19 -28.80
N TYR A 173 55.69 -64.57 -28.14
CA TYR A 173 55.78 -65.37 -26.92
C TYR A 173 56.82 -64.75 -25.99
N TYR A 174 56.84 -65.16 -24.73
CA TYR A 174 57.86 -64.77 -23.77
C TYR A 174 58.33 -65.99 -22.97
N SER A 175 59.63 -66.06 -22.71
CA SER A 175 60.22 -67.04 -21.81
C SER A 175 60.72 -66.33 -20.55
N ASP A 176 60.39 -66.87 -19.38
CA ASP A 176 60.90 -66.37 -18.10
C ASP A 176 62.41 -66.64 -17.89
N ALA A 177 62.94 -66.27 -16.73
CA ALA A 177 64.35 -66.43 -16.39
C ALA A 177 64.85 -67.88 -16.45
N ASP A 178 63.96 -68.86 -16.21
CA ASP A 178 64.27 -70.28 -16.33
C ASP A 178 64.17 -70.77 -17.78
N GLY A 179 63.62 -69.97 -18.68
CA GLY A 179 63.34 -70.29 -20.08
C GLY A 179 61.94 -70.86 -20.32
N LYS A 180 61.10 -70.93 -19.28
CA LYS A 180 59.74 -71.47 -19.39
C LYS A 180 58.85 -70.46 -20.10
N MET A 181 58.06 -70.96 -21.04
CA MET A 181 57.06 -70.19 -21.76
C MET A 181 56.03 -69.61 -20.79
N ALA A 182 55.83 -68.30 -20.87
CA ALA A 182 54.82 -67.61 -20.10
C ALA A 182 53.39 -67.95 -20.55
N THR A 183 52.49 -68.03 -19.58
CA THR A 183 51.03 -68.04 -19.75
C THR A 183 50.41 -67.09 -18.72
N GLY A 184 49.21 -66.60 -19.00
CA GLY A 184 48.49 -65.61 -18.19
C GLY A 184 49.15 -64.23 -18.17
N TRP A 185 48.83 -63.45 -17.14
CA TRP A 185 49.43 -62.14 -16.90
C TRP A 185 50.89 -62.24 -16.47
N LYS A 186 51.76 -61.44 -17.09
CA LYS A 186 53.17 -61.27 -16.72
C LYS A 186 53.55 -59.80 -16.69
N LEU A 187 54.23 -59.40 -15.62
CA LEU A 187 54.86 -58.10 -15.50
C LEU A 187 56.29 -58.22 -16.06
N ILE A 188 56.59 -57.46 -17.11
CA ILE A 188 57.87 -57.46 -17.81
C ILE A 188 58.26 -56.00 -18.02
N ASP A 189 59.41 -55.60 -17.48
CA ASP A 189 59.89 -54.21 -17.51
C ASP A 189 58.82 -53.18 -17.11
N ASP A 190 58.16 -53.43 -15.97
CA ASP A 190 57.06 -52.63 -15.40
C ASP A 190 55.78 -52.54 -16.25
N VAL A 191 55.65 -53.36 -17.29
CA VAL A 191 54.47 -53.44 -18.15
C VAL A 191 53.81 -54.82 -18.08
N TYR A 192 52.49 -54.86 -17.96
CA TYR A 192 51.74 -56.11 -17.96
C TYR A 192 51.43 -56.57 -19.40
N TYR A 193 51.69 -57.86 -19.67
CA TYR A 193 51.36 -58.57 -20.90
C TYR A 193 50.51 -59.80 -20.56
N TYR A 194 49.62 -60.18 -21.47
CA TYR A 194 48.82 -61.39 -21.32
C TYR A 194 49.17 -62.42 -22.40
N PHE A 195 49.43 -63.65 -21.97
CA PHE A 195 49.68 -64.80 -22.83
C PHE A 195 48.56 -65.82 -22.63
N ASP A 196 48.00 -66.38 -23.71
CA ASP A 196 46.98 -67.42 -23.59
C ASP A 196 47.54 -68.75 -23.05
N ASP A 197 46.67 -69.76 -22.91
CA ASP A 197 47.06 -71.08 -22.42
C ASP A 197 48.07 -71.80 -23.34
N GLN A 198 48.24 -71.33 -24.59
CA GLN A 198 49.25 -71.81 -25.54
C GLN A 198 50.50 -70.91 -25.56
N GLY A 199 50.55 -69.88 -24.71
CA GLY A 199 51.64 -68.93 -24.57
C GLY A 199 51.65 -67.81 -25.62
N ALA A 200 50.65 -67.74 -26.50
CA ALA A 200 50.60 -66.67 -27.50
C ALA A 200 50.20 -65.35 -26.83
N MET A 201 50.99 -64.30 -27.08
CA MET A 201 50.73 -62.97 -26.54
C MET A 201 49.52 -62.33 -27.22
N TYR A 202 48.57 -61.85 -26.42
CA TYR A 202 47.45 -61.06 -26.93
C TYR A 202 47.92 -59.66 -27.34
N ARG A 203 47.38 -59.16 -28.46
CA ARG A 203 47.66 -57.84 -29.02
C ARG A 203 46.42 -57.26 -29.67
N ASN A 204 46.25 -55.94 -29.54
CA ASN A 204 45.18 -55.12 -30.09
C ASN A 204 43.80 -55.77 -29.95
N ARG A 205 43.41 -56.13 -28.73
CA ARG A 205 42.13 -56.81 -28.49
C ARG A 205 41.58 -56.60 -27.09
N PHE A 206 40.26 -56.60 -27.01
CA PHE A 206 39.54 -56.86 -25.77
C PHE A 206 39.51 -58.35 -25.47
N PHE A 207 39.56 -58.71 -24.19
CA PHE A 207 39.34 -60.08 -23.73
C PHE A 207 38.85 -60.09 -22.29
N GLU A 208 38.19 -61.18 -21.89
CA GLU A 208 37.74 -61.37 -20.52
C GLU A 208 38.71 -62.26 -19.74
N TYR A 209 39.01 -61.86 -18.52
CA TYR A 209 39.78 -62.65 -17.57
C TYR A 209 39.25 -62.40 -16.16
N ASP A 210 39.01 -63.46 -15.39
CA ASP A 210 38.48 -63.37 -14.03
C ASP A 210 37.28 -62.40 -13.89
N LYS A 211 36.30 -62.54 -14.80
CA LYS A 211 35.06 -61.73 -14.87
C LYS A 211 35.25 -60.23 -15.14
N ASN A 212 36.43 -59.80 -15.58
CA ASN A 212 36.70 -58.43 -15.97
C ASN A 212 37.14 -58.37 -17.44
N THR A 213 36.76 -57.31 -18.14
CA THR A 213 37.21 -57.05 -19.50
C THR A 213 38.52 -56.26 -19.46
N TYR A 214 39.52 -56.67 -20.23
CA TYR A 214 40.81 -56.00 -20.39
C TYR A 214 41.04 -55.67 -21.85
N TYR A 215 41.94 -54.73 -22.11
CA TYR A 215 42.47 -54.45 -23.43
C TYR A 215 43.99 -54.43 -23.38
N VAL A 216 44.61 -54.99 -24.43
CA VAL A 216 46.05 -54.87 -24.69
C VAL A 216 46.25 -54.20 -26.04
N ASP A 217 47.19 -53.27 -26.09
CA ASP A 217 47.48 -52.47 -27.29
C ASP A 217 48.17 -53.30 -28.39
N ALA A 218 48.57 -52.64 -29.49
CA ALA A 218 49.25 -53.29 -30.61
C ALA A 218 50.60 -53.93 -30.24
N ASP A 219 51.26 -53.46 -29.18
CA ASP A 219 52.49 -54.02 -28.62
C ASP A 219 52.22 -55.12 -27.57
N GLY A 220 50.96 -55.32 -27.18
CA GLY A 220 50.53 -56.27 -26.15
C GLY A 220 50.55 -55.71 -24.72
N LYS A 221 50.77 -54.40 -24.56
CA LYS A 221 50.80 -53.74 -23.25
C LYS A 221 49.39 -53.56 -22.73
N MET A 222 49.18 -53.87 -21.47
CA MET A 222 47.90 -53.68 -20.79
C MET A 222 47.51 -52.20 -20.76
N ALA A 223 46.30 -51.88 -21.23
CA ALA A 223 45.77 -50.53 -21.10
C ALA A 223 45.46 -50.16 -19.65
N SER A 224 45.69 -48.89 -19.31
CA SER A 224 45.35 -48.31 -18.01
C SER A 224 45.02 -46.82 -18.19
N GLY A 225 44.03 -46.32 -17.44
CA GLY A 225 43.50 -44.97 -17.64
C GLY A 225 42.59 -44.86 -18.87
N PHE A 226 42.51 -43.67 -19.45
CA PHE A 226 41.72 -43.43 -20.65
C PHE A 226 42.45 -43.91 -21.89
N GLU A 227 41.81 -44.76 -22.68
CA GLU A 227 42.33 -45.28 -23.95
C GLU A 227 41.29 -45.06 -25.05
N GLN A 228 41.72 -44.60 -26.22
CA GLN A 228 40.83 -44.39 -27.36
C GLN A 228 40.98 -45.56 -28.33
N ILE A 229 39.90 -46.35 -28.48
CA ILE A 229 39.88 -47.56 -29.29
C ILE A 229 38.79 -47.39 -30.35
N ASP A 230 39.19 -47.41 -31.62
CA ASP A 230 38.31 -47.16 -32.77
C ASP A 230 37.50 -45.85 -32.64
N GLY A 231 38.14 -44.80 -32.11
CA GLY A 231 37.54 -43.49 -31.91
C GLY A 231 36.69 -43.35 -30.64
N ILE A 232 36.43 -44.44 -29.92
CA ILE A 232 35.63 -44.46 -28.69
C ILE A 232 36.57 -44.48 -27.48
N TRP A 233 36.27 -43.62 -26.49
CA TRP A 233 37.02 -43.60 -25.25
C TRP A 233 36.51 -44.66 -24.27
N TYR A 234 37.43 -45.44 -23.71
CA TYR A 234 37.22 -46.38 -22.62
C TYR A 234 38.09 -45.98 -21.43
N TYR A 235 37.71 -46.40 -20.22
CA TYR A 235 38.54 -46.22 -19.03
C TYR A 235 38.90 -47.56 -18.41
N PHE A 236 40.19 -47.84 -18.32
CA PHE A 236 40.74 -49.00 -17.63
C PHE A 236 41.28 -48.59 -16.26
N ARG A 237 40.93 -49.34 -15.23
CA ARG A 237 41.41 -49.09 -13.86
C ARG A 237 42.93 -49.33 -13.79
N SER A 238 43.56 -48.96 -12.68
CA SER A 238 45.02 -49.13 -12.51
C SER A 238 45.49 -50.58 -12.62
N TRP A 239 44.60 -51.55 -12.38
CA TRP A 239 44.85 -52.99 -12.53
C TRP A 239 44.42 -53.53 -13.91
N GLY A 240 44.00 -52.67 -14.85
CA GLY A 240 43.72 -53.01 -16.24
C GLY A 240 42.28 -53.35 -16.59
N GLY A 241 41.40 -53.57 -15.62
CA GLY A 241 40.00 -53.87 -15.93
C GLY A 241 39.21 -52.64 -16.36
N MET A 242 38.40 -52.82 -17.40
CA MET A 242 37.53 -51.81 -17.96
C MET A 242 36.43 -51.44 -16.98
N ALA A 243 36.23 -50.14 -16.78
CA ALA A 243 35.07 -49.63 -16.06
C ALA A 243 33.81 -49.74 -16.93
N GLN A 244 32.69 -50.15 -16.34
CA GLN A 244 31.40 -50.28 -17.03
C GLN A 244 30.28 -49.76 -16.12
N ASN A 245 29.30 -49.09 -16.72
CA ASN A 245 28.10 -48.54 -16.10
C ASN A 245 28.38 -47.81 -14.78
N THR A 246 29.35 -46.89 -14.79
CA THR A 246 29.86 -46.30 -13.56
C THR A 246 30.40 -44.90 -13.74
N PHE A 247 30.29 -44.09 -12.69
CA PHE A 247 30.94 -42.80 -12.59
C PHE A 247 32.38 -42.99 -12.10
N LEU A 248 33.31 -42.27 -12.70
CA LEU A 248 34.73 -42.31 -12.34
C LEU A 248 35.32 -40.91 -12.26
N THR A 249 36.27 -40.73 -11.35
CA THR A 249 36.98 -39.46 -11.18
C THR A 249 38.39 -39.58 -11.74
N HIS A 250 38.75 -38.68 -12.64
CA HIS A 250 40.09 -38.60 -13.23
C HIS A 250 40.49 -37.13 -13.38
N LYS A 251 41.69 -36.77 -12.90
CA LYS A 251 42.24 -35.39 -12.95
C LYS A 251 41.21 -34.32 -12.53
N ASN A 252 40.53 -34.54 -11.40
CA ASN A 252 39.49 -33.67 -10.83
C ASN A 252 38.20 -33.50 -11.66
N ASN A 253 37.98 -34.33 -12.68
CA ASN A 253 36.74 -34.37 -13.45
C ASN A 253 36.03 -35.69 -13.22
N ILE A 254 34.69 -35.64 -13.26
CA ILE A 254 33.84 -36.82 -13.16
C ILE A 254 33.39 -37.18 -14.56
N TYR A 255 33.52 -38.45 -14.92
CA TYR A 255 33.12 -39.04 -16.17
C TYR A 255 32.14 -40.16 -15.89
N HIS A 256 31.41 -40.58 -16.91
CA HIS A 256 30.60 -41.79 -16.87
C HIS A 256 30.97 -42.65 -18.08
N VAL A 257 30.96 -43.97 -17.86
CA VAL A 257 31.07 -44.98 -18.92
C VAL A 257 29.80 -45.82 -18.90
N ASP A 258 29.24 -46.10 -20.07
CA ASP A 258 27.99 -46.85 -20.22
C ASP A 258 28.19 -48.35 -19.93
N THR A 259 27.14 -49.15 -20.13
CA THR A 259 27.17 -50.61 -19.92
C THR A 259 28.19 -51.34 -20.76
N ASP A 260 28.57 -50.78 -21.92
CA ASP A 260 29.60 -51.34 -22.81
C ASP A 260 31.00 -50.80 -22.46
N GLY A 261 31.11 -49.89 -21.48
CA GLY A 261 32.36 -49.23 -21.09
C GLY A 261 32.69 -47.99 -21.93
N LYS A 262 31.81 -47.57 -22.83
CA LYS A 262 32.03 -46.42 -23.70
C LYS A 262 31.81 -45.14 -22.91
N MET A 263 32.70 -44.18 -23.03
CA MET A 263 32.59 -42.90 -22.36
C MET A 263 31.32 -42.15 -22.80
N THR A 264 30.50 -41.77 -21.83
CA THR A 264 29.28 -41.02 -22.05
C THR A 264 29.56 -39.55 -22.32
N THR A 265 28.91 -39.00 -23.34
CA THR A 265 28.86 -37.57 -23.64
C THR A 265 27.40 -37.13 -23.81
N GLY A 266 27.08 -35.88 -23.49
CA GLY A 266 25.72 -35.36 -23.55
C GLY A 266 24.86 -35.76 -22.35
N TRP A 267 23.56 -35.93 -22.57
CA TRP A 267 22.58 -36.21 -21.52
C TRP A 267 22.63 -37.65 -21.04
N LEU A 268 22.58 -37.84 -19.72
CA LEU A 268 22.43 -39.14 -19.07
C LEU A 268 21.30 -39.07 -18.05
N LEU A 269 20.31 -39.97 -18.15
CA LEU A 269 19.31 -40.19 -17.11
C LEU A 269 19.70 -41.43 -16.32
N GLN A 270 20.08 -41.24 -15.06
CA GLN A 270 20.47 -42.32 -14.15
C GLN A 270 19.61 -42.23 -12.89
N ASP A 271 18.89 -43.30 -12.58
CA ASP A 271 18.03 -43.42 -11.39
C ASP A 271 17.06 -42.23 -11.21
N GLY A 272 16.45 -41.80 -12.32
CA GLY A 272 15.52 -40.66 -12.34
C GLY A 272 16.18 -39.27 -12.25
N THR A 273 17.52 -39.20 -12.25
CA THR A 273 18.28 -37.95 -12.18
C THR A 273 19.02 -37.68 -13.49
N TRP A 274 18.89 -36.47 -14.01
CA TRP A 274 19.61 -36.03 -15.20
C TRP A 274 21.00 -35.49 -14.88
N TYR A 275 21.96 -35.85 -15.73
CA TYR A 275 23.34 -35.36 -15.75
C TYR A 275 23.69 -34.93 -17.17
N TYR A 276 24.68 -34.03 -17.31
CA TYR A 276 25.21 -33.64 -18.62
C TYR A 276 26.73 -33.72 -18.65
N PHE A 277 27.25 -34.44 -19.64
CA PHE A 277 28.67 -34.61 -19.90
C PHE A 277 29.07 -33.80 -21.13
N ARG A 278 30.18 -33.07 -21.03
CA ARG A 278 30.74 -32.27 -22.14
C ARG A 278 31.19 -33.19 -23.29
N SER A 279 31.52 -32.61 -24.43
CA SER A 279 32.05 -33.35 -25.60
C SER A 279 33.33 -34.14 -25.29
N TRP A 280 34.16 -33.67 -24.35
CA TRP A 280 35.34 -34.39 -23.87
C TRP A 280 35.04 -35.36 -22.70
N GLY A 281 33.77 -35.55 -22.33
CA GLY A 281 33.31 -36.54 -21.35
C GLY A 281 33.20 -36.06 -19.90
N GLY A 282 33.67 -34.86 -19.55
CA GLY A 282 33.57 -34.36 -18.17
C GLY A 282 32.20 -33.77 -17.83
N MET A 283 31.67 -34.17 -16.67
CA MET A 283 30.37 -33.75 -16.15
C MET A 283 30.33 -32.26 -15.76
N TYR A 284 29.24 -31.56 -16.10
CA TYR A 284 28.95 -30.25 -15.49
C TYR A 284 28.59 -30.43 -14.01
N ARG A 285 29.15 -29.58 -13.14
CA ARG A 285 28.84 -29.53 -11.70
C ARG A 285 29.09 -28.13 -11.16
N SER A 286 28.32 -27.74 -10.15
CA SER A 286 28.36 -26.41 -9.51
C SER A 286 28.34 -25.24 -10.50
N THR A 287 27.56 -25.34 -11.58
CA THR A 287 27.57 -24.32 -12.63
C THR A 287 26.29 -24.30 -13.45
N PHE A 288 25.98 -23.11 -13.96
CA PHE A 288 25.05 -22.95 -15.06
C PHE A 288 25.70 -23.37 -16.38
N PHE A 289 24.91 -23.94 -17.30
CA PHE A 289 25.38 -24.29 -18.64
C PHE A 289 24.24 -24.29 -19.66
N LYS A 290 24.59 -24.23 -20.95
CA LYS A 290 23.69 -24.46 -22.08
C LYS A 290 24.11 -25.73 -22.79
N ALA A 291 23.15 -26.58 -23.14
CA ALA A 291 23.42 -27.69 -24.03
C ALA A 291 23.66 -27.16 -25.47
N PRO A 292 24.54 -27.78 -26.28
CA PRO A 292 24.88 -27.32 -27.63
C PRO A 292 23.67 -27.16 -28.57
N THR A 293 22.61 -27.95 -28.38
CA THR A 293 21.44 -27.99 -29.25
C THR A 293 20.22 -27.25 -28.70
N GLY A 294 20.37 -26.42 -27.67
CA GLY A 294 19.24 -25.75 -27.01
C GLY A 294 19.50 -24.31 -26.56
N SER A 295 18.42 -23.52 -26.49
CA SER A 295 18.46 -22.15 -25.95
C SER A 295 18.34 -22.09 -24.43
N ALA A 296 17.90 -23.18 -23.79
CA ALA A 296 17.65 -23.26 -22.37
C ALA A 296 18.95 -23.23 -21.54
N LEU A 297 18.89 -22.52 -20.41
CA LEU A 297 19.92 -22.58 -19.38
C LEU A 297 19.56 -23.63 -18.33
N TYR A 298 20.55 -24.40 -17.90
CA TYR A 298 20.43 -25.44 -16.88
C TYR A 298 21.37 -25.12 -15.73
N TYR A 299 21.15 -25.73 -14.57
CA TYR A 299 22.10 -25.74 -13.46
C TYR A 299 22.36 -27.18 -13.02
N ALA A 300 23.63 -27.53 -12.88
CA ALA A 300 24.06 -28.78 -12.28
C ALA A 300 24.61 -28.50 -10.87
N ASP A 301 24.14 -29.23 -9.87
CA ASP A 301 24.60 -29.10 -8.49
C ASP A 301 26.04 -29.61 -8.31
N GLU A 302 26.54 -29.61 -7.06
CA GLU A 302 27.91 -30.06 -6.74
C GLU A 302 28.21 -31.51 -7.13
N ASN A 303 27.18 -32.34 -7.23
CA ASN A 303 27.26 -33.74 -7.63
C ASN A 303 26.88 -33.94 -9.12
N GLY A 304 26.66 -32.85 -9.86
CA GLY A 304 26.27 -32.84 -11.26
C GLY A 304 24.79 -33.12 -11.51
N LYS A 305 23.97 -33.22 -10.46
CA LYS A 305 22.53 -33.46 -10.61
C LYS A 305 21.87 -32.20 -11.13
N MET A 306 21.05 -32.36 -12.16
CA MET A 306 20.35 -31.25 -12.77
C MET A 306 19.25 -30.71 -11.84
N ALA A 307 19.21 -29.40 -11.66
CA ALA A 307 18.20 -28.72 -10.85
C ALA A 307 16.81 -28.79 -11.50
N VAL A 308 15.80 -29.10 -10.69
CA VAL A 308 14.37 -29.02 -11.01
C VAL A 308 13.64 -28.24 -9.92
N GLY A 309 12.53 -27.59 -10.28
CA GLY A 309 11.73 -26.79 -9.36
C GLY A 309 12.43 -25.54 -8.83
N LYS A 310 11.96 -25.03 -7.69
CA LYS A 310 12.54 -23.84 -7.03
C LYS A 310 13.84 -24.21 -6.31
N LYS A 311 14.92 -23.48 -6.59
CA LYS A 311 16.25 -23.67 -5.98
C LYS A 311 16.89 -22.34 -5.63
N GLN A 312 17.59 -22.30 -4.51
CA GLN A 312 18.43 -21.16 -4.15
C GLN A 312 19.88 -21.47 -4.55
N ILE A 313 20.49 -20.59 -5.32
CA ILE A 313 21.86 -20.73 -5.86
C ILE A 313 22.56 -19.40 -5.62
N ASP A 314 23.68 -19.44 -4.91
CA ASP A 314 24.49 -18.26 -4.55
C ASP A 314 23.70 -17.09 -3.90
N GLY A 315 22.65 -17.44 -3.16
CA GLY A 315 21.77 -16.49 -2.46
C GLY A 315 20.55 -16.04 -3.25
N ASP A 316 20.56 -16.20 -4.57
CA ASP A 316 19.44 -15.86 -5.45
C ASP A 316 18.51 -17.08 -5.66
N TRP A 317 17.22 -16.81 -5.83
CA TRP A 317 16.24 -17.86 -6.12
C TRP A 317 16.05 -18.04 -7.62
N TYR A 318 15.93 -19.28 -8.06
CA TYR A 318 15.69 -19.67 -9.45
C TYR A 318 14.57 -20.71 -9.49
N TYR A 319 13.94 -20.85 -10.66
CA TYR A 319 12.95 -21.88 -10.88
C TYR A 319 13.26 -22.63 -12.18
N PHE A 320 13.33 -23.95 -12.09
CA PHE A 320 13.61 -24.85 -13.20
C PHE A 320 12.37 -25.70 -13.49
N LYS A 321 12.12 -25.96 -14.77
CA LYS A 321 11.08 -26.88 -15.25
C LYS A 321 11.39 -28.30 -14.81
N ASP A 322 10.45 -29.22 -14.99
CA ASP A 322 10.64 -30.64 -14.61
C ASP A 322 11.73 -31.33 -15.43
N TRP A 323 11.99 -30.88 -16.65
CA TRP A 323 13.13 -31.29 -17.47
C TRP A 323 14.40 -30.45 -17.24
N GLY A 324 14.37 -29.52 -16.29
CA GLY A 324 15.52 -28.75 -15.77
C GLY A 324 15.89 -27.46 -16.48
N GLY A 325 15.17 -27.07 -17.54
CA GLY A 325 15.35 -25.76 -18.14
C GLY A 325 14.89 -24.65 -17.20
N MET A 326 15.74 -23.66 -17.00
CA MET A 326 15.44 -22.48 -16.18
C MET A 326 14.30 -21.64 -16.81
N TYR A 327 13.40 -21.12 -15.98
CA TYR A 327 12.45 -20.09 -16.39
C TYR A 327 13.14 -18.73 -16.52
N GLN A 328 12.77 -17.96 -17.54
CA GLN A 328 13.25 -16.60 -17.79
C GLN A 328 12.09 -15.77 -18.36
N ASN A 329 12.00 -14.49 -17.97
CA ASN A 329 10.95 -13.55 -18.40
C ASN A 329 9.52 -14.11 -18.29
N ALA A 330 9.21 -14.82 -17.21
CA ALA A 330 7.99 -15.58 -17.10
C ALA A 330 7.40 -15.56 -15.69
N PHE A 331 6.07 -15.48 -15.62
CA PHE A 331 5.34 -15.83 -14.41
C PHE A 331 5.25 -17.36 -14.29
N ILE A 332 5.50 -17.86 -13.09
CA ILE A 332 5.51 -19.28 -12.76
C ILE A 332 4.41 -19.51 -11.74
N LYS A 333 3.47 -20.39 -12.04
CA LYS A 333 2.39 -20.78 -11.12
C LYS A 333 2.59 -22.21 -10.68
N ASN A 334 2.72 -22.43 -9.37
CA ASN A 334 2.79 -23.75 -8.77
C ASN A 334 1.82 -23.81 -7.57
N GLY A 335 0.68 -24.47 -7.77
CA GLY A 335 -0.41 -24.46 -6.79
C GLY A 335 -0.91 -23.03 -6.53
N THR A 336 -0.85 -22.61 -5.25
CA THR A 336 -1.20 -21.25 -4.80
C THR A 336 -0.05 -20.27 -4.87
N SER A 337 1.18 -20.75 -5.12
CA SER A 337 2.36 -19.90 -5.22
C SER A 337 2.52 -19.37 -6.65
N VAL A 338 2.82 -18.08 -6.76
CA VAL A 338 3.17 -17.42 -8.02
C VAL A 338 4.51 -16.74 -7.85
N CYS A 339 5.44 -17.01 -8.75
CA CYS A 339 6.74 -16.35 -8.83
C CYS A 339 6.89 -15.65 -10.18
N HIS A 340 7.85 -14.75 -10.31
CA HIS A 340 8.24 -14.18 -11.60
C HIS A 340 9.76 -14.32 -11.79
N ALA A 341 10.19 -14.96 -12.88
CA ALA A 341 11.60 -15.03 -13.25
C ALA A 341 11.96 -13.87 -14.19
N ALA A 342 12.99 -13.11 -13.83
CA ALA A 342 13.54 -12.04 -14.64
C ALA A 342 14.33 -12.59 -15.86
N ALA A 343 14.92 -11.70 -16.65
CA ALA A 343 15.66 -12.07 -17.86
C ALA A 343 16.89 -12.95 -17.58
N ASP A 344 17.55 -12.74 -16.44
CA ASP A 344 18.68 -13.55 -15.96
C ASP A 344 18.22 -14.84 -15.25
N GLY A 345 16.91 -15.08 -15.15
CA GLY A 345 16.30 -16.24 -14.50
C GLY A 345 16.12 -16.13 -12.99
N LYS A 346 16.65 -15.07 -12.37
CA LYS A 346 16.45 -14.85 -10.93
C LYS A 346 14.98 -14.56 -10.66
N LEU A 347 14.45 -15.13 -9.60
CA LEU A 347 13.11 -14.79 -9.13
C LEU A 347 13.11 -13.35 -8.62
N THR A 348 12.09 -12.62 -9.05
CA THR A 348 11.89 -11.23 -8.68
C THR A 348 11.54 -11.15 -7.21
N VAL A 349 12.20 -10.24 -6.50
CA VAL A 349 11.96 -9.92 -5.10
C VAL A 349 11.59 -8.44 -5.01
N GLY A 350 10.59 -8.12 -4.20
CA GLY A 350 10.04 -6.77 -4.06
C GLY A 350 9.07 -6.40 -5.18
N TRP A 351 9.08 -5.14 -5.59
CA TRP A 351 8.12 -4.60 -6.55
C TRP A 351 8.44 -5.00 -8.00
N LEU A 352 7.43 -5.50 -8.70
CA LEU A 352 7.42 -5.70 -10.15
C LEU A 352 6.33 -4.84 -10.77
N GLN A 353 6.70 -4.01 -11.74
CA GLN A 353 5.74 -3.30 -12.58
C GLN A 353 5.50 -4.07 -13.88
N GLN A 354 4.24 -4.37 -14.18
CA GLN A 354 3.82 -4.95 -15.45
C GLN A 354 2.72 -4.09 -16.06
N GLY A 355 3.06 -3.37 -17.13
CA GLY A 355 2.19 -2.31 -17.68
C GLY A 355 1.91 -1.23 -16.63
N SER A 356 0.63 -0.97 -16.36
CA SER A 356 0.18 -0.03 -15.31
C SER A 356 -0.02 -0.68 -13.93
N THR A 357 0.25 -1.98 -13.78
CA THR A 357 -0.04 -2.74 -12.58
C THR A 357 1.24 -3.06 -11.81
N TYR A 358 1.18 -3.01 -10.48
CA TYR A 358 2.28 -3.37 -9.61
C TYR A 358 1.94 -4.62 -8.82
N TYR A 359 2.93 -5.51 -8.70
CA TYR A 359 2.92 -6.75 -7.93
C TYR A 359 4.07 -6.70 -6.92
N TYR A 360 3.92 -7.41 -5.81
CA TYR A 360 4.96 -7.51 -4.80
C TYR A 360 5.31 -8.98 -4.53
N PHE A 361 6.60 -9.27 -4.51
CA PHE A 361 7.17 -10.58 -4.23
C PHE A 361 8.00 -10.51 -2.95
N ASP A 362 7.92 -11.53 -2.10
CA ASP A 362 8.71 -11.61 -0.89
C ASP A 362 10.18 -11.95 -1.15
N GLU A 363 10.96 -12.08 -0.07
CA GLU A 363 12.38 -12.40 -0.10
C GLU A 363 12.70 -13.79 -0.70
N THR A 364 11.70 -14.65 -0.86
CA THR A 364 11.83 -15.96 -1.52
C THR A 364 11.35 -15.93 -2.97
N GLY A 365 10.91 -14.77 -3.45
CA GLY A 365 10.35 -14.58 -4.79
C GLY A 365 8.90 -15.02 -4.93
N GLU A 366 8.14 -15.16 -3.84
CA GLU A 366 6.72 -15.51 -3.87
C GLU A 366 5.82 -14.28 -3.83
N GLN A 367 4.85 -14.24 -4.73
CA GLN A 367 3.94 -13.12 -4.87
C GLN A 367 2.96 -13.03 -3.68
N TYR A 368 2.71 -11.81 -3.21
CA TYR A 368 1.66 -11.54 -2.24
C TYR A 368 0.28 -11.47 -2.87
N PHE A 369 -0.70 -12.01 -2.16
CA PHE A 369 -2.12 -11.97 -2.49
C PHE A 369 -2.95 -11.56 -1.28
N ASP A 370 -3.98 -10.74 -1.54
CA ASP A 370 -5.00 -10.27 -0.59
C ASP A 370 -4.51 -9.91 0.82
N ARG A 371 -3.48 -9.07 0.92
CA ARG A 371 -2.85 -8.76 2.21
C ARG A 371 -2.33 -7.34 2.33
N PHE A 372 -2.27 -6.88 3.57
CA PHE A 372 -1.46 -5.74 3.97
C PHE A 372 -0.02 -6.20 4.23
N PHE A 373 0.95 -5.34 3.93
CA PHE A 373 2.36 -5.56 4.25
C PHE A 373 3.10 -4.23 4.39
N GLU A 374 4.22 -4.23 5.11
CA GLU A 374 5.09 -3.07 5.26
C GLU A 374 6.28 -3.19 4.30
N TYR A 375 6.62 -2.08 3.65
CA TYR A 375 7.83 -1.94 2.85
C TYR A 375 8.31 -0.48 2.94
N ASP A 376 9.60 -0.27 3.14
CA ASP A 376 10.20 1.08 3.22
C ASP A 376 9.42 2.05 4.14
N ASN A 377 9.11 1.60 5.36
CA ASN A 377 8.32 2.32 6.37
C ASN A 377 6.89 2.72 5.98
N ASN A 378 6.33 2.11 4.94
CA ASN A 378 4.97 2.36 4.48
C ASN A 378 4.14 1.07 4.44
N THR A 379 2.86 1.20 4.75
CA THR A 379 1.90 0.11 4.61
C THR A 379 1.32 0.10 3.21
N TYR A 380 1.36 -1.04 2.53
CA TYR A 380 0.77 -1.28 1.23
C TYR A 380 -0.27 -2.39 1.32
N ARG A 381 -1.06 -2.52 0.26
CA ARG A 381 -1.94 -3.67 0.07
C ARG A 381 -1.97 -4.11 -1.38
N VAL A 382 -2.00 -5.42 -1.57
CA VAL A 382 -2.34 -6.06 -2.83
C VAL A 382 -3.71 -6.74 -2.70
N ASN A 383 -4.51 -6.73 -3.77
CA ASN A 383 -5.84 -7.35 -3.81
C ASN A 383 -5.77 -8.88 -3.99
N ALA A 384 -6.93 -9.53 -4.14
CA ALA A 384 -7.02 -10.97 -4.37
C ALA A 384 -6.33 -11.45 -5.67
N ASP A 385 -6.16 -10.57 -6.65
CA ASP A 385 -5.41 -10.84 -7.88
C ASP A 385 -3.90 -10.52 -7.73
N GLY A 386 -3.47 -10.12 -6.53
CA GLY A 386 -2.09 -9.74 -6.21
C GLY A 386 -1.69 -8.35 -6.74
N LYS A 387 -2.65 -7.56 -7.23
CA LYS A 387 -2.41 -6.21 -7.76
C LYS A 387 -2.39 -5.19 -6.63
N MET A 388 -1.42 -4.29 -6.64
CA MET A 388 -1.36 -3.17 -5.69
C MET A 388 -2.62 -2.30 -5.79
N VAL A 389 -3.21 -1.95 -4.65
CA VAL A 389 -4.39 -1.08 -4.59
C VAL A 389 -4.01 0.39 -4.38
N THR A 390 -4.85 1.29 -4.88
CA THR A 390 -4.74 2.74 -4.69
C THR A 390 -6.12 3.33 -4.39
N GLY A 391 -6.18 4.55 -3.89
CA GLY A 391 -7.43 5.27 -3.59
C GLY A 391 -8.20 4.70 -2.40
N TRP A 392 -9.51 4.97 -2.36
CA TRP A 392 -10.41 4.46 -1.34
C TRP A 392 -10.63 2.95 -1.49
N GLN A 393 -10.40 2.21 -0.42
CA GLN A 393 -10.61 0.76 -0.37
C GLN A 393 -11.44 0.41 0.86
N LYS A 394 -12.53 -0.34 0.65
CA LYS A 394 -13.36 -0.87 1.73
C LYS A 394 -13.00 -2.33 1.97
N ILE A 395 -12.34 -2.61 3.09
CA ILE A 395 -11.80 -3.92 3.42
C ILE A 395 -12.43 -4.37 4.74
N ASN A 396 -13.17 -5.49 4.71
CA ASN A 396 -13.91 -6.02 5.85
C ASN A 396 -14.79 -4.95 6.55
N GLY A 397 -15.49 -4.14 5.75
CA GLY A 397 -16.37 -3.07 6.25
C GLY A 397 -15.66 -1.77 6.64
N THR A 398 -14.33 -1.74 6.70
CA THR A 398 -13.54 -0.57 7.12
C THR A 398 -12.93 0.14 5.91
N TYR A 399 -12.96 1.47 5.89
CA TYR A 399 -12.37 2.26 4.81
C TYR A 399 -10.91 2.62 5.09
N TYR A 400 -10.07 2.47 4.07
CA TYR A 400 -8.66 2.86 4.04
C TYR A 400 -8.42 3.70 2.79
N TYR A 401 -7.43 4.60 2.82
CA TYR A 401 -7.00 5.32 1.64
C TYR A 401 -5.53 5.07 1.34
N PHE A 402 -5.26 4.57 0.14
CA PHE A 402 -3.92 4.34 -0.38
C PHE A 402 -3.58 5.46 -1.38
N ARG A 403 -2.40 6.06 -1.25
CA ARG A 403 -1.94 7.15 -2.13
C ARG A 403 -1.71 6.62 -3.56
N GLY A 404 -1.47 7.52 -4.51
CA GLY A 404 -1.24 7.15 -5.92
C GLY A 404 -0.04 6.22 -6.14
N TRP A 405 0.96 6.25 -5.26
CA TRP A 405 2.10 5.32 -5.26
C TRP A 405 1.88 4.08 -4.38
N GLY A 406 0.68 3.89 -3.82
CA GLY A 406 0.28 2.68 -3.10
C GLY A 406 0.36 2.73 -1.58
N GLY A 407 1.07 3.68 -0.96
CA GLY A 407 1.18 3.71 0.50
C GLY A 407 -0.05 4.28 1.20
N MET A 408 -0.47 3.62 2.28
CA MET A 408 -1.64 3.95 3.08
C MET A 408 -1.44 5.21 3.94
N TYR A 409 -2.45 6.08 4.05
CA TYR A 409 -2.47 7.09 5.10
C TYR A 409 -2.64 6.43 6.47
N ARG A 410 -1.81 6.80 7.44
CA ARG A 410 -1.91 6.36 8.85
C ARG A 410 -1.48 7.48 9.79
N SER A 411 -2.13 7.58 10.93
CA SER A 411 -1.86 8.57 12.00
C SER A 411 -1.85 10.04 11.54
N THR A 412 -2.62 10.40 10.52
CA THR A 412 -2.54 11.73 9.89
C THR A 412 -3.86 12.21 9.33
N PHE A 413 -4.01 13.54 9.31
CA PHE A 413 -4.99 14.20 8.46
C PHE A 413 -4.53 14.13 7.00
N PHE A 414 -5.49 14.07 6.08
CA PHE A 414 -5.24 14.16 4.64
C PHE A 414 -6.44 14.81 3.95
N GLN A 415 -6.19 15.43 2.79
CA GLN A 415 -7.20 16.19 2.07
C GLN A 415 -7.44 15.59 0.69
N LEU A 416 -8.72 15.43 0.32
CA LEU A 416 -9.15 14.89 -0.97
C LEU A 416 -10.38 15.66 -1.44
N GLY A 417 -10.36 16.17 -2.69
CA GLY A 417 -11.51 16.87 -3.26
C GLY A 417 -11.99 18.08 -2.45
N GLY A 418 -11.09 18.75 -1.72
CA GLY A 418 -11.42 19.87 -0.83
C GLY A 418 -11.83 19.48 0.58
N GLU A 419 -12.18 18.22 0.83
CA GLU A 419 -12.58 17.70 2.13
C GLU A 419 -11.39 17.15 2.93
N THR A 420 -11.44 17.25 4.25
CA THR A 420 -10.39 16.74 5.15
C THR A 420 -10.85 15.46 5.83
N TYR A 421 -9.97 14.48 5.89
CA TYR A 421 -10.17 13.15 6.47
C TYR A 421 -9.07 12.89 7.50
N TYR A 422 -9.27 11.88 8.34
CA TYR A 422 -8.25 11.38 9.25
C TYR A 422 -8.16 9.86 9.19
N ALA A 423 -6.95 9.34 9.10
CA ALA A 423 -6.66 7.93 9.23
C ALA A 423 -6.02 7.67 10.60
N ASP A 424 -6.55 6.70 11.35
CA ASP A 424 -6.01 6.31 12.65
C ASP A 424 -4.66 5.59 12.53
N ALA A 425 -4.15 5.06 13.65
CA ALA A 425 -2.86 4.38 13.69
C ALA A 425 -2.79 3.13 12.78
N ASP A 426 -3.91 2.45 12.59
CA ASP A 426 -4.05 1.29 11.71
C ASP A 426 -4.41 1.70 10.26
N GLY A 427 -4.52 3.00 9.99
CA GLY A 427 -4.94 3.56 8.70
C GLY A 427 -6.45 3.57 8.46
N LYS A 428 -7.25 3.21 9.46
CA LYS A 428 -8.71 3.20 9.33
C LYS A 428 -9.22 4.62 9.27
N MET A 429 -10.11 4.89 8.32
CA MET A 429 -10.78 6.17 8.22
C MET A 429 -11.64 6.42 9.45
N VAL A 430 -11.41 7.54 10.13
CA VAL A 430 -12.18 7.93 11.31
C VAL A 430 -13.52 8.56 10.91
N THR A 431 -14.57 8.16 11.62
CA THR A 431 -15.90 8.80 11.63
C THR A 431 -16.26 9.18 13.06
N GLY A 432 -17.13 10.17 13.23
CA GLY A 432 -17.50 10.66 14.56
C GLY A 432 -16.41 11.45 15.27
N TRP A 433 -16.34 11.35 16.60
CA TRP A 433 -15.44 12.15 17.43
C TRP A 433 -13.99 11.66 17.38
N LEU A 434 -13.06 12.59 17.20
CA LEU A 434 -11.62 12.37 17.34
C LEU A 434 -11.06 13.37 18.36
N SER A 435 -10.34 12.87 19.37
CA SER A 435 -9.51 13.69 20.25
C SER A 435 -8.05 13.54 19.85
N LYS A 436 -7.40 14.65 19.48
CA LYS A 436 -5.98 14.69 19.14
C LYS A 436 -5.38 16.00 19.65
N GLU A 437 -4.24 15.92 20.35
CA GLU A 437 -3.51 17.09 20.85
C GLU A 437 -4.38 18.07 21.68
N ASN A 438 -5.24 17.52 22.55
CA ASN A 438 -6.21 18.27 23.36
C ASN A 438 -7.27 19.06 22.55
N GLN A 439 -7.44 18.72 21.28
CA GLN A 439 -8.46 19.27 20.40
C GLN A 439 -9.45 18.18 19.99
N TRP A 440 -10.71 18.57 19.83
CA TRP A 440 -11.78 17.69 19.38
C TRP A 440 -12.19 18.04 17.95
N TYR A 441 -12.33 17.02 17.13
CA TYR A 441 -12.81 17.09 15.75
C TYR A 441 -14.01 16.15 15.61
N TYR A 442 -14.90 16.46 14.66
CA TYR A 442 -16.02 15.59 14.34
C TYR A 442 -16.06 15.31 12.84
N PHE A 443 -16.09 14.03 12.50
CA PHE A 443 -16.12 13.51 11.14
C PHE A 443 -17.51 12.96 10.82
N ARG A 444 -18.01 13.25 9.62
CA ARG A 444 -19.26 12.73 9.07
C ARG A 444 -19.17 11.22 8.85
N GLU A 445 -20.29 10.58 8.55
CA GLU A 445 -20.33 9.15 8.21
C GLU A 445 -19.49 8.79 6.98
N ASN A 446 -19.37 9.72 6.02
CA ASN A 446 -18.51 9.56 4.86
C ASN A 446 -17.02 9.90 5.15
N GLY A 447 -16.66 10.16 6.42
CA GLY A 447 -15.30 10.49 6.85
C GLY A 447 -14.86 11.93 6.65
N ALA A 448 -15.68 12.81 6.05
CA ALA A 448 -15.32 14.21 5.88
C ALA A 448 -15.46 14.99 7.20
N MET A 449 -14.46 15.78 7.55
CA MET A 449 -14.43 16.59 8.77
C MET A 449 -15.39 17.79 8.67
N TYR A 450 -16.13 18.08 9.73
CA TYR A 450 -16.83 19.37 9.82
C TYR A 450 -15.84 20.51 10.04
N ARG A 451 -16.03 21.62 9.30
CA ARG A 451 -15.18 22.81 9.36
C ARG A 451 -16.00 24.05 8.99
N ASN A 452 -15.78 25.14 9.71
CA ASN A 452 -16.46 26.42 9.54
C ASN A 452 -17.99 26.29 9.49
N THR A 453 -18.57 25.42 10.32
CA THR A 453 -20.00 25.13 10.25
C THR A 453 -20.56 24.56 11.55
N PHE A 454 -21.87 24.69 11.71
CA PHE A 454 -22.62 24.04 12.77
C PHE A 454 -22.92 22.59 12.38
N PHE A 455 -22.92 21.70 13.38
CA PHE A 455 -23.37 20.33 13.21
C PHE A 455 -24.11 19.86 14.46
N THR A 456 -24.88 18.78 14.33
CA THR A 456 -25.66 18.23 15.45
C THR A 456 -25.29 16.77 15.68
N HIS A 457 -25.13 16.40 16.95
CA HIS A 457 -24.87 15.03 17.37
C HIS A 457 -25.60 14.77 18.70
N LEU A 458 -26.37 13.68 18.77
CA LEU A 458 -27.16 13.29 19.96
C LEU A 458 -27.98 14.46 20.54
N ASN A 459 -28.76 15.14 19.69
CA ASN A 459 -29.60 16.30 20.03
C ASN A 459 -28.85 17.57 20.51
N ASN A 460 -27.53 17.58 20.47
CA ASN A 460 -26.73 18.76 20.81
C ASN A 460 -26.15 19.38 19.56
N SER A 461 -26.16 20.71 19.49
CA SER A 461 -25.54 21.47 18.41
C SER A 461 -24.11 21.86 18.80
N TYR A 462 -23.20 21.80 17.86
CA TYR A 462 -21.78 22.13 18.03
C TYR A 462 -21.35 23.05 16.88
N TYR A 463 -20.18 23.64 17.00
CA TYR A 463 -19.56 24.40 15.92
C TYR A 463 -18.10 24.00 15.77
N ALA A 464 -17.70 23.72 14.54
CA ALA A 464 -16.31 23.48 14.17
C ALA A 464 -15.74 24.74 13.53
N ASP A 465 -14.58 25.20 14.00
CA ASP A 465 -13.92 26.40 13.48
C ASP A 465 -13.29 26.18 12.09
N ALA A 466 -12.52 27.16 11.63
CA ALA A 466 -11.85 27.12 10.33
C ALA A 466 -10.81 25.99 10.18
N ASN A 467 -10.34 25.41 11.29
CA ASN A 467 -9.42 24.27 11.32
C ASN A 467 -10.14 22.95 11.63
N GLY A 468 -11.46 22.99 11.83
CA GLY A 468 -12.29 21.84 12.19
C GLY A 468 -12.31 21.55 13.70
N VAL A 469 -11.69 22.40 14.51
CA VAL A 469 -11.65 22.24 15.95
C VAL A 469 -13.01 22.62 16.52
N MET A 470 -13.57 21.73 17.34
CA MET A 470 -14.79 21.99 18.09
C MET A 470 -14.53 23.13 19.09
N VAL A 471 -15.33 24.20 18.99
CA VAL A 471 -15.17 25.36 19.86
C VAL A 471 -15.89 25.19 21.20
N THR A 472 -15.37 25.87 22.22
CA THR A 472 -15.98 26.04 23.54
C THR A 472 -16.01 27.53 23.92
N GLY A 473 -16.79 27.88 24.95
CA GLY A 473 -16.96 29.24 25.44
C GLY A 473 -17.82 30.13 24.54
N GLU A 474 -17.73 31.44 24.78
CA GLU A 474 -18.44 32.44 23.97
C GLU A 474 -17.77 32.62 22.60
N ARG A 475 -18.58 32.62 21.54
CA ARG A 475 -18.12 32.77 20.15
C ARG A 475 -19.08 33.66 19.37
N THR A 476 -18.51 34.52 18.53
CA THR A 476 -19.28 35.32 17.58
C THR A 476 -19.19 34.67 16.20
N ILE A 477 -20.33 34.24 15.67
CA ILE A 477 -20.43 33.53 14.39
C ILE A 477 -21.46 34.29 13.55
N ASN A 478 -21.04 34.80 12.38
CA ASN A 478 -21.88 35.60 11.48
C ASN A 478 -22.60 36.77 12.19
N GLY A 479 -21.89 37.46 13.10
CA GLY A 479 -22.41 38.61 13.84
C GLY A 479 -23.29 38.28 15.05
N ALA A 480 -23.66 37.01 15.26
CA ALA A 480 -24.42 36.58 16.42
C ALA A 480 -23.50 35.94 17.49
N SER A 481 -23.79 36.20 18.77
CA SER A 481 -23.06 35.60 19.89
C SER A 481 -23.72 34.30 20.32
N TYR A 482 -22.91 33.25 20.48
CA TYR A 482 -23.27 31.92 20.93
C TYR A 482 -22.41 31.54 22.14
N TYR A 483 -22.89 30.61 22.95
CA TYR A 483 -22.07 30.02 24.01
C TYR A 483 -22.05 28.50 23.88
N PHE A 484 -20.85 27.94 23.82
CA PHE A 484 -20.61 26.51 23.78
C PHE A 484 -20.06 26.07 25.14
N LYS A 485 -20.65 25.03 25.73
CA LYS A 485 -20.25 24.49 27.03
C LYS A 485 -18.85 23.86 26.95
N ASP A 486 -18.28 23.48 28.08
CA ASP A 486 -16.92 22.91 28.14
C ASP A 486 -16.76 21.61 27.32
N TRP A 487 -17.85 20.86 27.14
CA TRP A 487 -17.93 19.69 26.27
C TRP A 487 -18.36 20.01 24.83
N GLY A 488 -18.48 21.29 24.47
CA GLY A 488 -18.75 21.78 23.11
C GLY A 488 -20.21 22.00 22.73
N GLY A 489 -21.17 21.51 23.51
CA GLY A 489 -22.58 21.71 23.19
C GLY A 489 -23.02 23.16 23.31
N MET A 490 -23.75 23.64 22.32
CA MET A 490 -24.34 24.97 22.29
C MET A 490 -25.43 25.13 23.36
N ALA A 491 -25.44 26.28 24.04
CA ALA A 491 -26.54 26.68 24.91
C ALA A 491 -27.76 27.05 24.06
N LYS A 492 -28.87 26.33 24.23
CA LYS A 492 -30.14 26.57 23.52
C LYS A 492 -31.29 26.52 24.51
N ASN A 493 -32.19 27.50 24.45
CA ASN A 493 -33.27 27.69 25.44
C ASN A 493 -32.74 27.65 26.88
N GLN A 494 -31.59 28.29 27.11
CA GLN A 494 -30.84 28.15 28.35
C GLN A 494 -30.44 29.51 28.92
N TRP A 495 -30.56 29.61 30.24
CA TRP A 495 -30.07 30.71 31.03
C TRP A 495 -28.67 30.41 31.55
N LEU A 496 -27.77 31.39 31.46
CA LEU A 496 -26.45 31.35 32.07
C LEU A 496 -26.27 32.56 33.00
N ASN A 497 -25.69 32.35 34.18
CA ASN A 497 -25.45 33.43 35.12
C ASN A 497 -24.33 34.40 34.64
N ALA A 498 -23.98 35.37 35.48
CA ALA A 498 -22.93 36.35 35.17
C ALA A 498 -21.55 35.71 34.87
N GLN A 499 -21.27 34.51 35.40
CA GLN A 499 -20.05 33.74 35.12
C GLN A 499 -20.22 32.77 33.93
N LYS A 500 -21.29 32.90 33.15
CA LYS A 500 -21.65 32.04 32.02
C LYS A 500 -21.82 30.55 32.40
N ARG A 501 -22.23 30.28 33.64
CA ARG A 501 -22.50 28.93 34.16
C ARG A 501 -23.99 28.66 34.23
N MET A 502 -24.36 27.40 34.02
CA MET A 502 -25.71 26.92 34.30
C MET A 502 -25.90 26.83 35.82
N VAL A 503 -26.98 27.41 36.31
CA VAL A 503 -27.35 27.41 37.73
C VAL A 503 -28.82 27.07 37.88
N SER A 504 -29.16 26.41 38.99
CA SER A 504 -30.55 26.15 39.34
C SER A 504 -31.19 27.41 39.94
N GLY A 505 -32.47 27.63 39.61
CA GLY A 505 -33.25 28.75 40.14
C GLY A 505 -33.85 29.63 39.06
N ASP A 506 -34.68 30.57 39.50
CA ASP A 506 -35.31 31.54 38.60
C ASP A 506 -34.28 32.50 38.00
N PRO A 507 -34.41 32.85 36.71
CA PRO A 507 -33.56 33.83 36.06
C PRO A 507 -33.52 35.16 36.82
N GLN A 508 -32.31 35.71 36.98
CA GLN A 508 -32.08 36.99 37.65
C GLN A 508 -31.52 38.03 36.68
N THR A 509 -31.61 39.31 37.06
CA THR A 509 -30.85 40.37 36.39
C THR A 509 -29.35 40.08 36.49
N GLY A 510 -28.59 40.42 35.45
CA GLY A 510 -27.17 40.08 35.33
C GLY A 510 -26.91 38.76 34.57
N TRP A 511 -27.95 37.99 34.24
CA TRP A 511 -27.83 36.72 33.51
C TRP A 511 -28.00 36.91 32.01
N TYR A 512 -27.61 35.88 31.25
CA TYR A 512 -27.72 35.82 29.79
C TYR A 512 -28.71 34.74 29.39
N TYR A 513 -29.46 34.98 28.32
CA TYR A 513 -30.38 33.99 27.76
C TYR A 513 -30.00 33.68 26.31
N PHE A 514 -29.93 32.38 26.00
CA PHE A 514 -29.69 31.88 24.65
C PHE A 514 -30.97 31.25 24.13
N GLY A 515 -31.47 31.78 23.02
CA GLY A 515 -32.75 31.41 22.43
C GLY A 515 -32.79 29.99 21.87
N SER A 516 -33.88 29.65 21.21
CA SER A 516 -34.08 28.33 20.57
C SER A 516 -33.13 28.08 19.41
N ASP A 517 -32.61 29.14 18.78
CA ASP A 517 -31.56 29.10 17.76
C ASP A 517 -30.14 29.13 18.35
N GLY A 518 -30.03 29.23 19.68
CA GLY A 518 -28.78 29.33 20.42
C GLY A 518 -28.13 30.71 20.41
N LYS A 519 -28.74 31.71 19.78
CA LYS A 519 -28.22 33.07 19.82
C LYS A 519 -28.49 33.71 21.16
N MET A 520 -27.52 34.49 21.65
CA MET A 520 -27.71 35.33 22.82
C MET A 520 -28.71 36.45 22.51
N VAL A 521 -29.74 36.59 23.34
CA VAL A 521 -30.72 37.67 23.20
C VAL A 521 -30.07 38.98 23.65
N LYS A 522 -30.09 40.00 22.79
CA LYS A 522 -29.50 41.33 23.00
C LYS A 522 -30.48 42.42 22.59
N SER A 523 -30.44 43.57 23.26
CA SER A 523 -31.23 44.78 22.94
C SER A 523 -32.73 44.54 22.70
N TYR A 524 -33.27 43.49 23.31
CA TYR A 524 -34.63 43.01 23.07
C TYR A 524 -35.17 42.32 24.32
N TYR A 525 -36.33 41.67 24.22
CA TYR A 525 -36.87 40.86 25.32
C TYR A 525 -37.09 39.40 24.91
N ALA A 526 -37.08 38.51 25.89
CA ALA A 526 -37.53 37.12 25.76
C ALA A 526 -38.83 36.93 26.55
N LEU A 527 -39.85 36.37 25.89
CA LEU A 527 -41.08 35.91 26.52
C LEU A 527 -40.94 34.45 26.93
N LEU A 528 -40.91 34.19 28.23
CA LEU A 528 -40.74 32.85 28.78
C LEU A 528 -41.80 32.54 29.83
N LYS A 529 -42.02 31.25 30.10
CA LYS A 529 -42.91 30.80 31.17
C LYS A 529 -42.16 30.73 32.49
N LYS A 530 -42.73 31.32 33.54
CA LYS A 530 -42.32 31.16 34.93
C LYS A 530 -43.56 30.82 35.76
N ASN A 531 -43.58 29.63 36.36
CA ASN A 531 -44.75 29.09 37.08
C ASN A 531 -46.05 29.20 36.25
N SER A 532 -46.00 28.75 34.99
CA SER A 532 -47.09 28.83 33.99
C SER A 532 -47.51 30.25 33.55
N SER A 533 -46.98 31.30 34.18
CA SER A 533 -47.24 32.70 33.85
C SER A 533 -46.25 33.21 32.82
N ASN A 534 -46.70 34.14 31.96
CA ASN A 534 -45.83 34.83 31.01
C ASN A 534 -44.92 35.82 31.75
N TRP A 535 -43.63 35.77 31.46
CA TRP A 535 -42.63 36.69 31.97
C TRP A 535 -41.81 37.24 30.82
N TYR A 536 -41.55 38.54 30.89
CA TYR A 536 -40.80 39.31 29.93
C TYR A 536 -39.44 39.64 30.55
N TYR A 537 -38.38 39.14 29.93
CA TYR A 537 -37.01 39.42 30.33
C TYR A 537 -36.36 40.32 29.30
N SER A 538 -35.99 41.54 29.67
CA SER A 538 -35.33 42.49 28.76
C SER A 538 -33.82 42.47 28.93
N PHE A 539 -33.10 42.64 27.82
CA PHE A 539 -31.65 42.54 27.73
C PHE A 539 -31.04 43.82 27.16
N ASP A 540 -29.84 44.16 27.63
CA ASP A 540 -29.04 45.25 27.06
C ASP A 540 -28.30 44.82 25.78
N GLU A 541 -27.49 45.72 25.22
CA GLU A 541 -26.69 45.49 24.01
C GLU A 541 -25.62 44.40 24.16
N ASN A 542 -25.21 44.10 25.39
CA ASN A 542 -24.26 43.04 25.71
C ASN A 542 -24.98 41.70 26.01
N GLY A 543 -26.31 41.69 26.03
CA GLY A 543 -27.13 40.52 26.31
C GLY A 543 -27.33 40.25 27.79
N VAL A 544 -27.02 41.21 28.65
CA VAL A 544 -27.26 41.11 30.08
C VAL A 544 -28.73 41.38 30.36
N CYS A 545 -29.39 40.49 31.10
CA CYS A 545 -30.75 40.69 31.54
C CYS A 545 -30.81 41.84 32.54
N ILE A 546 -31.57 42.88 32.23
CA ILE A 546 -31.69 44.12 33.02
C ILE A 546 -33.08 44.31 33.64
N LEU A 547 -34.05 43.48 33.27
CA LEU A 547 -35.41 43.49 33.80
C LEU A 547 -36.04 42.10 33.61
N GLY A 548 -36.68 41.57 34.65
CA GLY A 548 -37.62 40.45 34.54
C GLY A 548 -38.96 40.87 35.17
N SER A 549 -40.04 40.86 34.39
CA SER A 549 -41.36 41.31 34.85
C SER A 549 -42.49 40.52 34.18
N SER A 550 -43.61 40.33 34.87
CA SER A 550 -44.83 39.77 34.29
C SER A 550 -45.65 40.79 33.48
N GLN A 551 -45.31 42.08 33.57
CA GLN A 551 -46.09 43.18 32.96
C GLN A 551 -45.27 44.10 32.06
N TYR A 552 -43.96 44.22 32.33
CA TYR A 552 -43.13 45.29 31.78
C TYR A 552 -41.97 44.77 30.94
N VAL A 553 -41.57 45.59 29.98
CA VAL A 553 -40.37 45.44 29.15
C VAL A 553 -39.52 46.70 29.25
N ARG A 554 -38.25 46.61 28.87
CA ARG A 554 -37.37 47.75 28.71
C ARG A 554 -37.16 48.02 27.23
N ALA A 555 -37.51 49.22 26.78
CA ALA A 555 -37.41 49.61 25.38
C ALA A 555 -36.65 50.94 25.24
N LYS A 556 -35.87 51.06 24.16
CA LYS A 556 -35.23 52.31 23.76
C LYS A 556 -36.22 53.15 22.98
N ASP A 557 -36.50 54.35 23.46
CA ASP A 557 -37.32 55.31 22.75
C ASP A 557 -36.60 55.78 21.48
N SER A 558 -37.31 55.82 20.35
CA SER A 558 -36.74 56.15 19.05
C SER A 558 -36.37 57.61 18.87
N VAL A 559 -36.94 58.52 19.68
CA VAL A 559 -36.71 59.97 19.58
C VAL A 559 -35.62 60.41 20.55
N SER A 560 -35.77 60.12 21.83
CA SER A 560 -34.79 60.51 22.87
C SER A 560 -33.55 59.62 22.92
N GLY A 561 -33.62 58.40 22.37
CA GLY A 561 -32.58 57.38 22.52
C GLY A 561 -32.45 56.82 23.94
N LYS A 562 -33.32 57.22 24.88
CA LYS A 562 -33.29 56.79 26.28
C LYS A 562 -34.09 55.50 26.47
N TYR A 563 -33.70 54.70 27.45
CA TYR A 563 -34.45 53.49 27.83
C TYR A 563 -35.50 53.80 28.88
N TYR A 564 -36.70 53.27 28.69
CA TYR A 564 -37.80 53.35 29.65
C TYR A 564 -38.36 51.97 29.96
N THR A 565 -38.96 51.84 31.15
CA THR A 565 -39.85 50.73 31.47
C THR A 565 -41.20 50.99 30.80
N MET A 566 -41.60 50.08 29.93
CA MET A 566 -42.86 50.14 29.17
C MET A 566 -43.77 48.98 29.57
N GLU A 567 -45.07 49.16 29.41
CA GLU A 567 -46.03 48.06 29.29
C GLU A 567 -45.59 47.12 28.16
N HIS A 568 -45.68 45.79 28.34
CA HIS A 568 -45.20 44.80 27.36
C HIS A 568 -45.89 44.91 25.98
N GLN A 569 -47.09 45.48 25.95
CA GLN A 569 -47.83 45.88 24.74
C GLN A 569 -47.01 46.76 23.81
N TYR A 570 -45.99 47.48 24.30
CA TYR A 570 -45.03 48.19 23.46
C TYR A 570 -44.42 47.30 22.37
N TYR A 571 -44.22 46.00 22.62
CA TYR A 571 -43.73 45.07 21.61
C TYR A 571 -44.79 44.12 21.06
N THR A 572 -45.86 43.83 21.81
CA THR A 572 -46.86 42.84 21.39
C THR A 572 -48.03 43.44 20.62
N ASP A 573 -48.32 44.73 20.79
CA ASP A 573 -49.43 45.36 20.07
C ASP A 573 -49.07 45.56 18.59
N PRO A 574 -50.02 45.30 17.66
CA PRO A 574 -49.82 45.44 16.23
C PRO A 574 -49.26 46.82 15.85
N SER A 575 -48.36 46.83 14.88
CA SER A 575 -47.87 48.08 14.30
C SER A 575 -48.85 48.58 13.23
N VAL A 576 -49.40 49.76 13.44
CA VAL A 576 -50.29 50.47 12.51
C VAL A 576 -49.72 51.86 12.22
N SER A 577 -50.35 52.65 11.35
CA SER A 577 -49.88 54.02 11.08
C SER A 577 -49.96 54.87 12.36
N ASP A 578 -49.09 55.87 12.51
CA ASP A 578 -49.13 56.76 13.67
C ASP A 578 -50.51 57.41 13.83
N ARG A 579 -51.16 57.80 12.73
CA ARG A 579 -52.52 58.37 12.76
C ARG A 579 -53.56 57.38 13.29
N ASP A 580 -53.49 56.12 12.88
CA ASP A 580 -54.39 55.06 13.35
C ASP A 580 -54.14 54.72 14.81
N PHE A 581 -52.88 54.62 15.22
CA PHE A 581 -52.49 54.37 16.61
C PHE A 581 -52.97 55.50 17.53
N PHE A 582 -52.81 56.74 17.07
CA PHE A 582 -53.27 57.94 17.77
C PHE A 582 -54.80 58.00 17.88
N ALA A 583 -55.52 57.65 16.80
CA ALA A 583 -56.98 57.57 16.83
C ALA A 583 -57.47 56.44 17.75
N ALA A 584 -56.80 55.29 17.74
CA ALA A 584 -57.11 54.14 18.59
C ALA A 584 -56.97 54.50 20.08
N ILE A 585 -55.86 55.12 20.50
CA ILE A 585 -55.69 55.53 21.91
C ILE A 585 -56.70 56.60 22.32
N CYS A 586 -56.97 57.60 21.48
CA CYS A 586 -57.97 58.62 21.80
C CYS A 586 -59.37 58.01 21.95
N SER A 587 -59.73 57.08 21.07
CA SER A 587 -60.99 56.35 21.13
C SER A 587 -61.08 55.43 22.37
N ALA A 588 -59.99 54.74 22.70
CA ALA A 588 -59.93 53.85 23.85
C ALA A 588 -60.02 54.61 25.19
N GLU A 589 -59.40 55.79 25.27
CA GLU A 589 -59.42 56.63 26.47
C GLU A 589 -60.70 57.48 26.60
N ALA A 590 -61.21 58.01 25.48
CA ALA A 590 -62.20 59.09 25.50
C ALA A 590 -63.32 58.96 24.45
N GLY A 591 -63.54 57.78 23.87
CA GLY A 591 -64.53 57.60 22.78
C GLY A 591 -65.96 58.06 23.12
N VAL A 592 -66.38 57.95 24.38
CA VAL A 592 -67.70 58.44 24.85
C VAL A 592 -67.79 59.97 24.97
N GLN A 593 -66.64 60.66 25.01
CA GLN A 593 -66.52 62.12 25.11
C GLN A 593 -66.62 62.81 23.75
N ARG A 594 -66.77 62.03 22.67
CA ARG A 594 -66.81 62.49 21.27
C ARG A 594 -65.55 63.27 20.89
N LYS A 595 -65.60 64.00 19.77
CA LYS A 595 -64.43 64.67 19.17
C LYS A 595 -63.69 65.58 20.17
N THR A 596 -64.38 66.47 20.87
CA THR A 596 -63.75 67.46 21.78
C THR A 596 -62.94 66.81 22.91
N GLY A 597 -63.50 65.82 23.61
CA GLY A 597 -62.76 65.12 24.68
C GLY A 597 -61.60 64.27 24.14
N MET A 598 -61.78 63.66 22.96
CA MET A 598 -60.67 62.98 22.27
C MET A 598 -59.57 63.94 21.82
N THR A 599 -59.91 65.16 21.36
CA THR A 599 -58.92 66.21 21.03
C THR A 599 -58.14 66.61 22.28
N ALA A 600 -58.77 66.62 23.46
CA ALA A 600 -58.09 66.91 24.73
C ALA A 600 -57.09 65.82 25.13
N VAL A 601 -57.46 64.54 25.03
CA VAL A 601 -56.52 63.42 25.23
C VAL A 601 -55.37 63.50 24.24
N ALA A 602 -55.68 63.76 22.97
CA ALA A 602 -54.71 63.92 21.91
C ALA A 602 -53.70 65.03 22.21
N MET A 603 -54.17 66.19 22.64
CA MET A 603 -53.32 67.32 23.02
C MET A 603 -52.43 66.99 24.23
N VAL A 604 -52.93 66.27 25.24
CA VAL A 604 -52.10 65.82 26.37
C VAL A 604 -50.95 64.92 25.90
N ILE A 605 -51.22 63.97 25.01
CA ILE A 605 -50.19 63.09 24.44
C ILE A 605 -49.15 63.91 23.68
N ARG A 606 -49.57 64.85 22.82
CA ARG A 606 -48.66 65.73 22.06
C ARG A 606 -47.83 66.63 22.97
N ASN A 607 -48.45 67.22 23.99
CA ASN A 607 -47.77 68.05 24.98
C ASN A 607 -46.68 67.24 25.70
N ARG A 608 -46.97 65.98 26.08
CA ARG A 608 -45.97 65.08 26.68
C ARG A 608 -44.83 64.76 25.74
N MET A 609 -45.14 64.40 24.48
CA MET A 609 -44.13 64.11 23.47
C MET A 609 -43.18 65.30 23.29
N ALA A 610 -43.72 66.51 23.17
CA ALA A 610 -42.93 67.74 23.05
C ALA A 610 -42.14 68.07 24.32
N ALA A 611 -42.77 68.03 25.50
CA ALA A 611 -42.13 68.39 26.77
C ALA A 611 -41.02 67.42 27.21
N GLN A 612 -41.15 66.14 26.88
CA GLN A 612 -40.19 65.10 27.27
C GLN A 612 -39.26 64.66 26.12
N ASN A 613 -39.48 65.18 24.90
CA ASN A 613 -38.78 64.77 23.67
C ASN A 613 -38.83 63.25 23.45
N ILE A 614 -40.03 62.66 23.50
CA ILE A 614 -40.27 61.21 23.38
C ILE A 614 -41.20 60.88 22.22
N SER A 615 -41.09 59.65 21.71
CA SER A 615 -42.00 59.14 20.67
C SER A 615 -43.43 58.95 21.18
N LEU A 616 -44.36 58.86 20.24
CA LEU A 616 -45.77 58.55 20.50
C LEU A 616 -45.94 57.24 21.28
N ARG A 617 -45.32 56.16 20.82
CA ARG A 617 -45.37 54.85 21.50
C ARG A 617 -44.84 54.95 22.93
N THR A 618 -43.74 55.68 23.15
CA THR A 618 -43.22 55.89 24.51
C THR A 618 -44.18 56.70 25.36
N ALA A 619 -44.79 57.78 24.83
CA ALA A 619 -45.74 58.59 25.58
C ALA A 619 -46.95 57.77 26.07
N ILE A 620 -47.34 56.74 25.31
CA ILE A 620 -48.48 55.86 25.60
C ILE A 620 -48.11 54.68 26.51
N TYR A 621 -47.07 53.91 26.14
CA TYR A 621 -46.74 52.66 26.82
C TYR A 621 -45.76 52.81 27.98
N LYS A 622 -45.16 53.99 28.19
CA LYS A 622 -44.35 54.22 29.39
C LYS A 622 -45.17 53.84 30.62
N GLN A 623 -44.52 53.17 31.56
CA GLN A 623 -45.18 52.51 32.69
C GLN A 623 -46.27 53.39 33.34
N GLN A 624 -47.46 52.80 33.51
CA GLN A 624 -48.60 53.38 34.22
C GLN A 624 -49.07 54.75 33.68
N GLN A 625 -48.84 55.07 32.40
CA GLN A 625 -49.30 56.34 31.81
C GLN A 625 -50.76 56.33 31.34
N PHE A 626 -51.21 55.23 30.73
CA PHE A 626 -52.54 55.11 30.10
C PHE A 626 -53.15 53.74 30.42
N GLU A 627 -54.43 53.70 30.80
CA GLU A 627 -55.06 52.44 31.26
C GLU A 627 -55.44 51.51 30.11
N PRO A 628 -56.03 52.00 29.01
CA PRO A 628 -56.15 51.32 27.73
C PRO A 628 -54.91 50.61 27.21
N ALA A 629 -53.72 51.13 27.48
CA ALA A 629 -52.45 50.49 27.07
C ALA A 629 -52.18 49.17 27.81
N ARG A 630 -52.83 48.92 28.97
CA ARG A 630 -52.62 47.74 29.82
C ARG A 630 -53.85 46.84 29.99
N ASN A 631 -55.06 47.38 29.84
CA ASN A 631 -56.31 46.61 30.02
C ASN A 631 -56.78 45.87 28.75
N GLY A 632 -56.04 46.01 27.64
CA GLY A 632 -56.33 45.38 26.35
C GLY A 632 -57.28 46.17 25.45
N SER A 633 -57.83 47.29 25.90
CA SER A 633 -58.71 48.13 25.06
C SER A 633 -57.97 48.69 23.85
N LEU A 634 -56.76 49.24 24.05
CA LEU A 634 -55.94 49.73 22.94
C LEU A 634 -55.55 48.60 22.00
N THR A 635 -55.10 47.47 22.54
CA THR A 635 -54.76 46.26 21.78
C THR A 635 -55.91 45.83 20.89
N ASN A 636 -57.16 45.82 21.39
CA ASN A 636 -58.34 45.44 20.60
C ASN A 636 -58.57 46.37 19.40
N TYR A 637 -58.44 47.69 19.57
CA TYR A 637 -58.53 48.62 18.45
C TYR A 637 -57.40 48.38 17.44
N LEU A 638 -56.17 48.21 17.92
CA LEU A 638 -55.01 48.00 17.06
C LEU A 638 -55.08 46.71 16.26
N THR A 639 -55.49 45.61 16.89
CA THR A 639 -55.76 44.33 16.21
C THR A 639 -56.86 44.50 15.17
N GLY A 640 -57.98 45.13 15.53
CA GLY A 640 -59.07 45.39 14.58
C GLY A 640 -58.64 46.25 13.39
N ILE A 641 -57.76 47.24 13.58
CA ILE A 641 -57.22 48.04 12.47
C ILE A 641 -56.28 47.19 11.60
N ALA A 642 -55.35 46.45 12.21
CA ALA A 642 -54.41 45.60 11.48
C ALA A 642 -55.12 44.52 10.65
N GLU A 643 -56.23 43.99 11.16
CA GLU A 643 -57.09 42.99 10.49
C GLU A 643 -58.16 43.62 9.59
N GLN A 644 -58.17 44.96 9.42
CA GLN A 644 -59.12 45.70 8.60
C GLN A 644 -60.61 45.49 8.99
N SER A 645 -60.90 45.34 10.27
CA SER A 645 -62.25 45.17 10.80
C SER A 645 -63.14 46.39 10.52
N SER A 646 -64.15 46.20 9.67
CA SER A 646 -65.14 47.23 9.34
C SER A 646 -65.86 47.79 10.57
N SER A 647 -66.10 46.98 11.61
CA SER A 647 -66.75 47.42 12.84
C SER A 647 -65.89 48.44 13.60
N ILE A 648 -64.62 48.10 13.84
CA ILE A 648 -63.67 48.96 14.55
C ILE A 648 -63.36 50.22 13.75
N ILE A 649 -63.10 50.09 12.44
CA ILE A 649 -62.80 51.24 11.58
C ILE A 649 -63.99 52.20 11.51
N ASN A 650 -65.21 51.70 11.37
CA ASN A 650 -66.40 52.55 11.36
C ASN A 650 -66.65 53.19 12.73
N GLN A 651 -66.36 52.49 13.83
CA GLN A 651 -66.44 53.08 15.16
C GLN A 651 -65.49 54.28 15.31
N LEU A 652 -64.23 54.17 14.89
CA LEU A 652 -63.24 55.26 14.92
C LEU A 652 -63.64 56.44 14.02
N LYS A 653 -64.28 56.18 12.89
CA LYS A 653 -64.83 57.23 12.01
C LYS A 653 -66.02 57.93 12.67
N ASN A 654 -66.96 57.16 13.22
CA ASN A 654 -68.25 57.67 13.70
C ASN A 654 -68.16 58.36 15.06
N ASN A 655 -67.21 57.99 15.91
CA ASN A 655 -67.00 58.68 17.19
C ASN A 655 -66.19 59.98 17.06
N GLY A 656 -65.56 60.21 15.90
CA GLY A 656 -64.77 61.40 15.60
C GLY A 656 -63.28 61.29 15.94
N ALA A 657 -62.75 60.07 16.18
CA ALA A 657 -61.37 59.88 16.63
C ALA A 657 -60.34 60.47 15.64
N TYR A 658 -60.46 60.16 14.34
CA TYR A 658 -59.58 60.73 13.32
C TYR A 658 -59.65 62.25 13.26
N GLY A 659 -60.86 62.82 13.36
CA GLY A 659 -61.05 64.26 13.39
C GLY A 659 -60.40 64.92 14.60
N ALA A 660 -60.36 64.25 15.75
CA ALA A 660 -59.65 64.71 16.94
C ALA A 660 -58.12 64.67 16.76
N VAL A 661 -57.59 63.62 16.13
CA VAL A 661 -56.16 63.52 15.80
C VAL A 661 -55.73 64.66 14.88
N ASP A 662 -56.47 64.89 13.79
CA ASP A 662 -56.15 65.92 12.80
C ASP A 662 -56.29 67.34 13.39
N GLU A 663 -57.29 67.58 14.23
CA GLU A 663 -57.49 68.85 14.95
C GLU A 663 -56.35 69.11 15.95
N SER A 664 -55.98 68.12 16.76
CA SER A 664 -54.85 68.24 17.69
C SER A 664 -53.51 68.47 16.98
N GLN A 665 -53.29 67.86 15.81
CA GLN A 665 -52.11 68.08 14.98
C GLN A 665 -52.07 69.55 14.53
N SER A 666 -53.17 70.06 13.99
CA SER A 666 -53.27 71.44 13.50
C SER A 666 -53.03 72.46 14.62
N ILE A 667 -53.58 72.22 15.82
CA ILE A 667 -53.36 73.06 17.00
C ILE A 667 -51.88 73.06 17.40
N MET A 668 -51.27 71.88 17.47
CA MET A 668 -49.87 71.75 17.90
C MET A 668 -48.90 72.33 16.87
N ASP A 669 -49.15 72.15 15.58
CA ASP A 669 -48.34 72.73 14.50
C ASP A 669 -48.42 74.26 14.52
N ALA A 670 -49.60 74.83 14.74
CA ALA A 670 -49.77 76.26 14.89
C ALA A 670 -49.00 76.79 16.13
N TYR A 671 -49.06 76.08 17.25
CA TYR A 671 -48.29 76.42 18.45
C TYR A 671 -46.78 76.37 18.20
N LEU A 672 -46.28 75.27 17.64
CA LEU A 672 -44.84 75.09 17.41
C LEU A 672 -44.28 76.04 16.35
N LYS A 673 -45.07 76.40 15.33
CA LYS A 673 -44.64 77.27 14.23
C LYS A 673 -44.81 78.75 14.55
N ASN A 674 -45.93 79.13 15.17
CA ASN A 674 -46.37 80.51 15.29
C ASN A 674 -46.50 80.99 16.75
N GLY A 675 -46.29 80.13 17.74
CA GLY A 675 -46.49 80.45 19.15
C GLY A 675 -47.95 80.69 19.55
N THR A 676 -48.91 80.26 18.73
CA THR A 676 -50.34 80.41 19.04
C THR A 676 -50.72 79.57 20.23
N LYS A 677 -51.46 80.13 21.19
CA LYS A 677 -51.97 79.37 22.34
C LYS A 677 -52.80 78.17 21.88
N ARG A 678 -52.63 77.02 22.53
CA ARG A 678 -53.32 75.78 22.22
C ARG A 678 -54.74 75.86 22.77
N VAL A 679 -55.73 76.03 21.87
CA VAL A 679 -57.14 76.14 22.25
C VAL A 679 -57.93 75.03 21.59
N ILE A 680 -58.67 74.25 22.38
CA ILE A 680 -59.52 73.16 21.89
C ILE A 680 -60.95 73.67 21.72
N PRO A 681 -61.52 73.63 20.50
CA PRO A 681 -62.89 74.08 20.26
C PRO A 681 -63.93 73.33 21.11
N GLY A 682 -64.75 74.09 21.83
CA GLY A 682 -65.86 73.55 22.63
C GLY A 682 -65.44 72.85 23.93
N PHE A 683 -64.17 72.87 24.31
CA PHE A 683 -63.70 72.22 25.54
C PHE A 683 -64.05 73.02 26.81
N GLY A 684 -64.16 74.35 26.68
CA GLY A 684 -64.64 75.23 27.76
C GLY A 684 -63.61 75.52 28.85
N ASP A 685 -62.31 75.32 28.58
CA ASP A 685 -61.24 75.66 29.52
C ASP A 685 -61.26 77.17 29.83
N THR A 686 -61.07 77.51 31.09
CA THR A 686 -60.92 78.90 31.55
C THR A 686 -59.49 79.40 31.40
N ARG A 687 -58.52 78.51 31.15
CA ARG A 687 -57.15 78.86 30.81
C ARG A 687 -57.01 79.30 29.36
N ASP A 688 -56.00 80.12 29.11
CA ASP A 688 -55.69 80.68 27.79
C ASP A 688 -54.86 79.75 26.90
N ASP A 689 -54.18 78.74 27.46
CA ASP A 689 -53.38 77.74 26.75
C ASP A 689 -53.54 76.34 27.35
N PHE A 690 -53.86 75.34 26.51
CA PHE A 690 -54.01 73.93 26.87
C PHE A 690 -52.65 73.25 26.98
N ASP A 691 -51.94 73.49 28.08
CA ASP A 691 -50.59 72.96 28.37
C ASP A 691 -50.58 71.70 29.23
N TYR A 692 -51.75 71.10 29.49
CA TYR A 692 -51.85 69.94 30.38
C TYR A 692 -51.01 68.77 29.88
N LEU A 693 -50.37 68.11 30.84
CA LEU A 693 -49.51 66.95 30.63
C LEU A 693 -50.14 65.67 31.15
N TYR A 694 -51.21 65.74 31.94
CA TYR A 694 -51.82 64.58 32.56
C TYR A 694 -53.33 64.74 32.61
N PHE A 695 -54.04 63.62 32.62
CA PHE A 695 -55.44 63.57 32.98
C PHE A 695 -55.76 62.27 33.71
N MET A 696 -56.82 62.27 34.52
CA MET A 696 -57.37 61.07 35.16
C MET A 696 -58.80 61.32 35.64
N THR A 697 -59.48 60.27 36.09
CA THR A 697 -60.81 60.42 36.71
C THR A 697 -60.71 61.16 38.05
N PRO A 698 -61.74 61.93 38.46
CA PRO A 698 -61.78 62.56 39.77
C PRO A 698 -61.55 61.59 40.94
N LYS A 699 -62.03 60.35 40.79
CA LYS A 699 -61.80 59.28 41.76
C LYS A 699 -60.32 58.90 41.85
N ALA A 700 -59.65 58.70 40.74
CA ALA A 700 -58.21 58.41 40.72
C ALA A 700 -57.39 59.58 41.31
N PHE A 701 -57.74 60.82 40.97
CA PHE A 701 -57.08 62.02 41.49
C PHE A 701 -57.19 62.12 43.01
N LYS A 702 -58.38 61.82 43.56
CA LYS A 702 -58.62 61.75 45.01
C LYS A 702 -57.84 60.59 45.65
N ASN A 703 -57.86 59.41 45.04
CA ASN A 703 -57.17 58.22 45.56
C ASN A 703 -55.65 58.42 45.63
N LEU A 704 -55.08 59.20 44.71
CA LEU A 704 -53.66 59.56 44.69
C LEU A 704 -53.30 60.71 45.66
N ASN A 705 -54.29 61.24 46.39
CA ASN A 705 -54.16 62.37 47.32
C ASN A 705 -53.54 63.62 46.67
N MET A 706 -54.01 63.98 45.48
CA MET A 706 -53.45 65.10 44.71
C MET A 706 -54.01 66.46 45.14
N ASP A 707 -53.17 67.48 45.10
CA ASP A 707 -53.51 68.87 45.43
C ASP A 707 -54.02 69.58 44.17
N LYS A 708 -55.33 69.87 44.15
CA LYS A 708 -56.02 70.44 42.98
C LYS A 708 -55.45 71.81 42.55
N GLU A 709 -55.02 72.63 43.50
CA GLU A 709 -54.49 73.96 43.20
C GLU A 709 -53.06 73.87 42.66
N LYS A 710 -52.20 73.10 43.35
CA LYS A 710 -50.79 72.96 42.96
C LYS A 710 -50.58 72.13 41.69
N CYS A 711 -51.51 71.24 41.36
CA CYS A 711 -51.46 70.49 40.10
C CYS A 711 -51.86 71.35 38.89
N VAL A 712 -52.45 72.53 39.10
CA VAL A 712 -53.01 73.41 38.06
C VAL A 712 -54.01 72.63 37.21
N THR A 713 -55.21 72.39 37.77
CA THR A 713 -56.19 71.48 37.17
C THR A 713 -57.34 72.19 36.47
N TYR A 714 -57.92 71.53 35.46
CA TYR A 714 -59.25 71.82 34.94
C TYR A 714 -60.10 70.54 34.91
N THR A 715 -61.39 70.66 35.22
CA THR A 715 -62.32 69.51 35.21
C THR A 715 -63.23 69.63 34.00
N TYR A 716 -63.07 68.70 33.06
CA TYR A 716 -63.92 68.58 31.89
C TYR A 716 -65.03 67.58 32.15
N THR A 717 -66.28 68.04 32.14
CA THR A 717 -67.47 67.21 32.32
C THR A 717 -68.15 66.98 30.98
N TYR A 718 -68.44 65.72 30.66
CA TYR A 718 -69.07 65.32 29.40
C TYR A 718 -70.30 64.47 29.68
N LYS A 719 -71.26 64.57 28.76
CA LYS A 719 -72.54 63.85 28.82
C LYS A 719 -72.67 62.95 27.60
N TRP A 720 -73.18 61.74 27.78
CA TRP A 720 -73.50 60.84 26.68
C TRP A 720 -74.76 60.05 26.97
N THR A 721 -75.39 59.54 25.90
CA THR A 721 -76.55 58.67 26.00
C THR A 721 -76.13 57.25 25.68
N THR A 722 -76.45 56.27 26.53
CA THR A 722 -76.20 54.85 26.26
C THR A 722 -77.07 54.36 25.09
N SER A 723 -76.74 53.18 24.54
CA SER A 723 -77.58 52.50 23.54
C SER A 723 -79.01 52.21 24.03
N SER A 724 -79.22 52.15 25.36
CA SER A 724 -80.53 52.02 26.01
C SER A 724 -81.27 53.36 26.21
N GLY A 725 -80.77 54.48 25.67
CA GLY A 725 -81.37 55.80 25.81
C GLY A 725 -81.11 56.50 27.14
N THR A 726 -80.26 55.95 28.01
CA THR A 726 -79.98 56.51 29.34
C THR A 726 -78.92 57.60 29.26
N ALA A 727 -79.26 58.82 29.68
CA ALA A 727 -78.28 59.91 29.83
C ALA A 727 -77.32 59.60 30.99
N ARG A 728 -76.02 59.73 30.73
CA ARG A 728 -74.93 59.60 31.70
C ARG A 728 -74.03 60.82 31.62
N GLU A 729 -73.38 61.13 32.73
CA GLU A 729 -72.33 62.13 32.80
C GLU A 729 -71.14 61.59 33.57
N ASP A 730 -69.95 62.05 33.21
CA ASP A 730 -68.70 61.74 33.90
C ASP A 730 -67.70 62.88 33.65
N SER A 731 -66.54 62.83 34.27
CA SER A 731 -65.54 63.90 34.18
C SER A 731 -64.12 63.38 34.18
N HIS A 732 -63.23 64.15 33.54
CA HIS A 732 -61.79 64.00 33.65
C HIS A 732 -61.18 65.27 34.24
N ILE A 733 -60.20 65.10 35.14
CA ILE A 733 -59.37 66.19 35.64
C ILE A 733 -58.09 66.21 34.81
N PHE A 734 -57.89 67.28 34.05
CA PHE A 734 -56.67 67.59 33.31
C PHE A 734 -55.77 68.46 34.17
N PHE A 735 -54.46 68.24 34.14
CA PHE A 735 -53.52 68.96 35.01
C PHE A 735 -52.08 68.97 34.48
N VAL A 736 -51.28 69.93 34.96
CA VAL A 736 -49.90 70.17 34.48
C VAL A 736 -48.88 69.45 35.36
N ASN A 737 -49.03 69.55 36.69
CA ASN A 737 -48.04 69.08 37.65
C ASN A 737 -48.59 67.96 38.53
N TRP A 738 -47.72 67.01 38.91
CA TRP A 738 -48.10 65.89 39.78
C TRP A 738 -47.76 66.19 41.26
N VAL A 739 -48.57 67.02 41.91
CA VAL A 739 -48.33 67.47 43.30
C VAL A 739 -49.30 66.79 44.28
N LYS A 740 -48.78 66.04 45.24
CA LYS A 740 -49.59 65.45 46.32
C LYS A 740 -49.83 66.46 47.43
N LYS A 741 -50.97 66.37 48.11
CA LYS A 741 -51.18 67.08 49.38
C LYS A 741 -50.15 66.56 50.37
N GLN A 742 -49.40 67.48 50.99
CA GLN A 742 -48.61 67.12 52.16
C GLN A 742 -49.59 66.72 53.26
N SER A 743 -49.33 65.57 53.89
CA SER A 743 -50.13 65.05 55.00
C SER A 743 -50.20 66.03 56.16
#